data_AF-A0A5B2VLJ0-F1
#
_entry.id   AF-A0A5B2VLJ0-F1
#
_cell.length_a   1.000
_cell.length_b   1.000
_cell.length_c   1.000
_cell.angle_alpha   90.00
_cell.angle_beta   90.00
_cell.angle_gamma   90.00
#
_symmetry.space_group_name_H-M   'P 1'
#
loop_
_entity.id
_entity.type
_entity.pdbx_description
1 polymer ?
#
loop_
_entity_poly.entity_id
_entity_poly.type
_entity_poly.pdbx_seq_one_letter_code
_entity_poly.pdbx_strand_id
1 'polypeptide(L)'
;MKRSTSIFGVLLLCAVISAGSTAIAQKKRKHGKEETAAAPSANKPAADSAKKKEATPIKKYEEVITKDVHTCKGFITVHSKDDKFYFEIPRSLFGRDILTVNRIAKASVDMRNGPWGLAGDEIGEAVYSFERGPSNKLFLRRMSFSEYTSDSTRAMFAAVQKNNVQPIAAAFPILAFNPDSSAMVIDVTDFLNSDNEILYFQHQKIKERAGVSGQQNDRSYIKYVHTYTNNLEVRALKTYAAGLNPAGANYSLELNSSLVLLPEKPMQGRLRDERVGYFATGFRDFDANPQGVKEVVYARRWRLEPKPEDVEKYKRGELVEPAKPIVFYIDPATPKKWIPYLIQGVNDWQHAFERAGFKNAVYAREAPSEQEDSTWSLDDASHSAIIYRPSYIMNAMGPNVCDPRSGEIIESHIFWYHNVMKLLHDWYMVQCAAVDPRARKREFDDELMGQLIRFVSSHEVGHTLGLLHNFGASSTVPVENLRNKQWVEAHGHTPSIMDYARFNYVAQPEDHIGAAGLFPRINDYDNWAIEWGYRWRPEYKTPWEEQLALTKIVTDSLRNPRLWFGSEMEPADPRSQNEDLGDNAMKASAYGIKNLQRIMPQVAAWNAAPQESSEGVKDELGTIWSQYVMYVGHVMKNIGGVYHTPKVGAQPGPIEEIVSKAKQQEAMAFINREFFITPMWLNEKSLIERCQVNFTMELSDLQISAMNSLISRARLSHLLTAEIEQGKKAYGVQDFFADMDKSIYTELYQGKNVEVYRRNLQETYLNRVLEQAFAPDDQYNITIGSFHPTYSDLQGILREELRTQQALIKKSLLNPGLDNITRIHLREMNDKITRKFAIK
;
A
#
# COMPACT_ATOMS: atom_id res chain seq x y z
N MET A 1 28.91 1.68 21.10
CA MET A 1 27.63 2.01 21.76
C MET A 1 27.46 3.53 21.84
N LYS A 2 26.89 4.12 20.80
CA LYS A 2 26.32 5.49 20.78
C LYS A 2 25.16 5.40 19.77
N ARG A 3 23.93 5.32 20.25
CA ARG A 3 22.72 5.40 19.41
C ARG A 3 22.42 6.89 19.23
N SER A 4 22.69 7.44 18.06
CA SER A 4 22.05 8.69 17.62
C SER A 4 20.72 8.30 16.99
N THR A 5 19.63 8.45 17.74
CA THR A 5 18.27 8.41 17.22
C THR A 5 18.02 9.71 16.45
N SER A 6 18.17 9.68 15.13
CA SER A 6 17.47 10.63 14.26
C SER A 6 15.99 10.32 14.37
N ILE A 7 15.22 11.25 14.96
CA ILE A 7 13.77 11.12 15.20
C ILE A 7 12.94 11.48 13.96
N PHE A 8 13.55 11.94 12.87
CA PHE A 8 12.88 12.15 11.60
C PHE A 8 13.04 10.95 10.67
N GLY A 9 12.08 10.03 10.67
CA GLY A 9 12.05 8.97 9.67
C GLY A 9 11.22 7.72 9.97
N VAL A 10 9.99 7.84 10.48
CA VAL A 10 9.01 6.74 10.45
C VAL A 10 7.61 7.30 10.20
N LEU A 11 7.29 7.67 8.95
CA LEU A 11 5.91 7.84 8.46
C LEU A 11 5.81 7.69 6.93
N LEU A 12 6.82 7.07 6.31
CA LEU A 12 6.88 6.79 4.88
C LEU A 12 7.14 5.29 4.69
N LEU A 13 6.13 4.46 4.92
CA LEU A 13 6.22 3.04 4.61
C LEU A 13 4.91 2.49 4.03
N CYS A 14 4.36 3.19 3.04
CA CYS A 14 3.41 2.65 2.07
C CYS A 14 3.51 3.50 0.78
N ALA A 15 4.60 3.36 0.03
CA ALA A 15 4.70 3.89 -1.35
C ALA A 15 5.88 3.29 -2.12
N VAL A 16 6.05 1.96 -2.18
CA VAL A 16 6.82 1.33 -3.27
C VAL A 16 6.28 -0.09 -3.54
N ILE A 17 5.20 -0.19 -4.32
CA ILE A 17 5.01 -1.34 -5.21
C ILE A 17 4.68 -0.78 -6.59
N SER A 18 5.71 -0.58 -7.41
CA SER A 18 5.56 -0.45 -8.85
C SER A 18 6.60 -1.31 -9.54
N ALA A 19 6.10 -2.24 -10.36
CA ALA A 19 6.88 -3.08 -11.24
C ALA A 19 7.69 -2.24 -12.23
N GLY A 20 8.96 -2.58 -12.39
CA GLY A 20 9.85 -2.00 -13.40
C GLY A 20 10.79 -3.08 -13.91
N SER A 21 10.37 -3.78 -14.96
CA SER A 21 11.22 -4.68 -15.73
C SER A 21 12.00 -3.85 -16.75
N THR A 22 13.22 -3.44 -16.43
CA THR A 22 14.15 -2.89 -17.44
C THR A 22 15.23 -3.91 -17.77
N ALA A 23 15.19 -4.40 -18.99
CA ALA A 23 16.18 -5.26 -19.60
C ALA A 23 17.56 -4.58 -19.62
N ILE A 24 18.57 -5.20 -19.00
CA ILE A 24 19.96 -4.76 -19.09
C ILE A 24 20.62 -5.51 -20.26
N ALA A 25 20.79 -4.81 -21.38
CA ALA A 25 21.67 -5.24 -22.46
C ALA A 25 23.14 -5.03 -22.05
N GLN A 26 23.93 -6.10 -22.14
CA GLN A 26 25.36 -6.12 -21.82
C GLN A 26 26.18 -5.23 -22.76
N LYS A 27 26.99 -4.33 -22.20
CA LYS A 27 28.12 -3.70 -22.92
C LYS A 27 29.44 -4.09 -22.25
N LYS A 28 30.22 -4.91 -22.97
CA LYS A 28 31.58 -5.33 -22.62
C LYS A 28 32.50 -4.13 -22.37
N ARG A 29 33.30 -4.19 -21.31
CA ARG A 29 34.61 -3.53 -21.24
C ARG A 29 35.70 -4.53 -20.80
N LYS A 30 36.76 -4.57 -21.60
CA LYS A 30 38.03 -5.27 -21.37
C LYS A 30 38.86 -4.49 -20.34
N HIS A 31 39.49 -5.18 -19.38
CA HIS A 31 40.95 -5.32 -19.22
C HIS A 31 41.34 -5.81 -17.82
N GLY A 32 42.43 -6.59 -17.75
CA GLY A 32 43.31 -6.71 -16.57
C GLY A 32 43.49 -8.13 -16.04
N LYS A 33 44.73 -8.63 -16.09
CA LYS A 33 45.19 -9.96 -15.66
C LYS A 33 45.44 -10.05 -14.15
N GLU A 34 45.23 -11.26 -13.63
CA GLU A 34 45.96 -12.03 -12.60
C GLU A 34 46.35 -11.38 -11.26
N GLU A 35 45.85 -11.97 -10.15
CA GLU A 35 46.69 -12.73 -9.21
C GLU A 35 45.86 -13.65 -8.28
N THR A 36 46.45 -14.80 -7.96
CA THR A 36 45.92 -16.01 -7.29
C THR A 36 45.97 -15.95 -5.76
N ALA A 37 44.98 -16.53 -5.06
CA ALA A 37 45.18 -17.24 -3.78
C ALA A 37 44.01 -18.17 -3.36
N ALA A 38 44.33 -19.47 -3.32
CA ALA A 38 43.90 -20.58 -2.45
C ALA A 38 42.41 -20.83 -2.07
N ALA A 39 41.94 -22.02 -2.46
CA ALA A 39 40.70 -22.69 -2.06
C ALA A 39 40.75 -23.37 -0.68
N PRO A 40 39.59 -23.76 -0.12
CA PRO A 40 39.43 -25.11 0.40
C PRO A 40 38.21 -25.87 -0.16
N SER A 41 38.52 -27.12 -0.54
CA SER A 41 37.72 -28.36 -0.65
C SER A 41 36.32 -28.36 -1.30
N ALA A 42 36.34 -28.83 -2.55
CA ALA A 42 35.34 -29.56 -3.32
C ALA A 42 34.16 -30.21 -2.55
N ASN A 43 32.95 -29.69 -2.78
CA ASN A 43 31.73 -30.50 -2.83
C ASN A 43 31.55 -31.03 -4.25
N LYS A 44 31.26 -32.34 -4.35
CA LYS A 44 31.11 -33.11 -5.59
C LYS A 44 30.18 -32.44 -6.62
N PRO A 45 30.52 -32.42 -7.92
CA PRO A 45 29.59 -32.03 -8.97
C PRO A 45 28.41 -32.99 -9.05
N ALA A 46 27.21 -32.44 -9.24
CA ALA A 46 25.99 -33.16 -9.53
C ALA A 46 26.23 -34.14 -10.69
N ALA A 47 25.83 -35.39 -10.49
CA ALA A 47 25.93 -36.42 -11.50
C ALA A 47 25.06 -36.05 -12.72
N ASP A 48 25.71 -36.03 -13.87
CA ASP A 48 25.14 -35.99 -15.21
C ASP A 48 24.09 -37.11 -15.36
N SER A 49 22.81 -36.76 -15.40
CA SER A 49 21.71 -37.71 -15.50
C SER A 49 21.26 -37.89 -16.95
N ALA A 50 22.14 -38.43 -17.79
CA ALA A 50 21.81 -38.94 -19.13
C ALA A 50 21.71 -40.49 -19.16
N LYS A 51 21.26 -41.12 -18.05
CA LYS A 51 20.77 -42.51 -18.10
C LYS A 51 19.26 -42.50 -18.30
N LYS A 52 18.79 -43.10 -19.40
CA LYS A 52 17.39 -43.47 -19.66
C LYS A 52 16.85 -44.22 -18.43
N LYS A 53 16.18 -43.52 -17.51
CA LYS A 53 15.39 -44.17 -16.46
C LYS A 53 14.19 -44.81 -17.16
N GLU A 54 14.11 -46.13 -17.15
CA GLU A 54 12.90 -46.86 -17.51
C GLU A 54 11.70 -46.30 -16.73
N ALA A 55 10.54 -46.25 -17.38
CA ALA A 55 9.31 -45.78 -16.74
C ALA A 55 9.02 -46.64 -15.51
N THR A 56 8.70 -46.03 -14.38
CA THR A 56 8.29 -46.76 -13.17
C THR A 56 7.12 -47.68 -13.53
N PRO A 57 7.21 -49.00 -13.30
CA PRO A 57 6.14 -49.91 -13.64
C PRO A 57 4.90 -49.61 -12.78
N ILE A 58 3.74 -49.56 -13.42
CA ILE A 58 2.45 -49.36 -12.76
C ILE A 58 2.11 -50.63 -11.99
N LYS A 59 1.91 -50.50 -10.68
CA LYS A 59 1.54 -51.58 -9.76
C LYS A 59 0.02 -51.71 -9.64
N LYS A 60 -0.44 -52.80 -9.05
CA LYS A 60 -1.85 -52.93 -8.66
C LYS A 60 -2.17 -51.94 -7.54
N TYR A 61 -3.41 -51.42 -7.52
CA TYR A 61 -3.84 -50.45 -6.51
C TYR A 61 -3.58 -50.93 -5.09
N GLU A 62 -3.98 -52.16 -4.77
CA GLU A 62 -3.85 -52.79 -3.44
C GLU A 62 -2.39 -53.01 -3.00
N GLU A 63 -1.44 -53.03 -3.95
CA GLU A 63 0.00 -53.11 -3.64
C GLU A 63 0.59 -51.75 -3.23
N VAL A 64 -0.06 -50.65 -3.62
CA VAL A 64 0.36 -49.28 -3.28
C VAL A 64 -0.46 -48.76 -2.10
N ILE A 65 -1.78 -48.86 -2.20
CA ILE A 65 -2.77 -48.44 -1.21
C ILE A 65 -3.26 -49.69 -0.49
N THR A 66 -2.59 -49.99 0.62
CA THR A 66 -2.87 -51.17 1.47
C THR A 66 -4.04 -50.91 2.43
N LYS A 67 -4.66 -51.96 2.99
CA LYS A 67 -5.87 -51.80 3.82
C LYS A 67 -5.68 -50.98 5.11
N ASP A 68 -4.44 -50.81 5.54
CA ASP A 68 -4.07 -50.11 6.76
C ASP A 68 -3.62 -48.65 6.53
N VAL A 69 -3.73 -48.13 5.30
CA VAL A 69 -3.51 -46.69 5.06
C VAL A 69 -4.68 -45.86 5.62
N HIS A 70 -4.37 -44.71 6.20
CA HIS A 70 -5.36 -43.71 6.57
C HIS A 70 -5.75 -42.91 5.33
N THR A 71 -7.04 -42.88 4.98
CA THR A 71 -7.54 -42.25 3.76
C THR A 71 -8.50 -41.11 4.08
N CYS A 72 -8.17 -39.91 3.62
CA CYS A 72 -9.04 -38.74 3.66
C CYS A 72 -9.54 -38.42 2.24
N LYS A 73 -10.84 -38.23 2.07
CA LYS A 73 -11.45 -37.90 0.77
C LYS A 73 -11.75 -36.41 0.66
N GLY A 74 -11.42 -35.85 -0.49
CA GLY A 74 -11.80 -34.50 -0.91
C GLY A 74 -11.59 -34.37 -2.42
N PHE A 75 -11.36 -33.17 -2.95
CA PHE A 75 -11.13 -33.01 -4.40
C PHE A 75 -9.86 -33.75 -4.85
N ILE A 76 -8.87 -33.84 -3.98
CA ILE A 76 -7.76 -34.80 -4.03
C ILE A 76 -7.92 -35.76 -2.86
N THR A 77 -7.92 -37.07 -3.15
CA THR A 77 -7.92 -38.08 -2.08
C THR A 77 -6.50 -38.29 -1.58
N VAL A 78 -6.31 -38.26 -0.27
CA VAL A 78 -5.00 -38.39 0.38
C VAL A 78 -4.96 -39.71 1.15
N HIS A 79 -3.96 -40.53 0.85
CA HIS A 79 -3.64 -41.72 1.63
C HIS A 79 -2.34 -41.49 2.39
N SER A 80 -2.29 -41.90 3.65
CA SER A 80 -1.13 -41.71 4.52
C SER A 80 -0.83 -42.94 5.36
N LYS A 81 0.45 -43.25 5.55
CA LYS A 81 0.94 -44.34 6.42
C LYS A 81 2.43 -44.16 6.69
N ASP A 82 2.85 -44.26 7.97
CA ASP A 82 4.26 -44.22 8.39
C ASP A 82 5.06 -43.08 7.71
N ASP A 83 4.56 -41.85 7.81
CA ASP A 83 5.10 -40.62 7.18
C ASP A 83 5.13 -40.59 5.64
N LYS A 84 4.55 -41.58 4.97
CA LYS A 84 4.34 -41.57 3.52
C LYS A 84 3.00 -40.98 3.17
N PHE A 85 2.99 -40.18 2.10
CA PHE A 85 1.80 -39.52 1.57
C PHE A 85 1.63 -39.85 0.09
N TYR A 86 0.45 -40.35 -0.25
CA TYR A 86 0.04 -40.62 -1.61
C TYR A 86 -1.17 -39.76 -1.96
N PHE A 87 -1.12 -39.10 -3.12
CA PHE A 87 -2.28 -38.40 -3.66
C PHE A 87 -2.92 -39.26 -4.74
N GLU A 88 -4.22 -39.53 -4.58
CA GLU A 88 -5.07 -40.06 -5.62
C GLU A 88 -5.76 -38.89 -6.32
N ILE A 89 -5.30 -38.59 -7.54
CA ILE A 89 -5.72 -37.45 -8.36
C ILE A 89 -6.78 -37.90 -9.37
N PRO A 90 -8.04 -37.44 -9.25
CA PRO A 90 -9.08 -37.74 -10.23
C PRO A 90 -8.73 -37.19 -11.61
N ARG A 91 -9.04 -37.94 -12.67
CA ARG A 91 -8.86 -37.47 -14.06
C ARG A 91 -9.69 -36.22 -14.37
N SER A 92 -10.78 -36.00 -13.64
CA SER A 92 -11.61 -34.80 -13.75
C SER A 92 -10.88 -33.50 -13.35
N LEU A 93 -9.73 -33.60 -12.67
CA LEU A 93 -8.88 -32.45 -12.35
C LEU A 93 -7.91 -32.05 -13.47
N PHE A 94 -7.80 -32.83 -14.54
CA PHE A 94 -6.86 -32.49 -15.60
C PHE A 94 -7.31 -31.25 -16.37
N GLY A 95 -6.41 -30.29 -16.51
CA GLY A 95 -6.72 -28.98 -17.08
C GLY A 95 -7.56 -28.07 -16.16
N ARG A 96 -7.85 -28.49 -14.92
CA ARG A 96 -8.45 -27.62 -13.91
C ARG A 96 -7.38 -26.77 -13.26
N ASP A 97 -7.71 -25.51 -12.99
CA ASP A 97 -6.82 -24.56 -12.35
C ASP A 97 -6.94 -24.65 -10.83
N ILE A 98 -5.80 -24.76 -10.15
CA ILE A 98 -5.66 -24.86 -8.69
C ILE A 98 -4.80 -23.68 -8.25
N LEU A 99 -5.38 -22.76 -7.49
CA LEU A 99 -4.65 -21.65 -6.89
C LEU A 99 -3.96 -22.15 -5.62
N THR A 100 -2.64 -22.00 -5.55
CA THR A 100 -1.85 -22.31 -4.36
C THR A 100 -1.45 -21.03 -3.67
N VAL A 101 -1.81 -20.91 -2.39
CA VAL A 101 -1.48 -19.79 -1.50
C VAL A 101 -0.66 -20.32 -0.34
N ASN A 102 0.53 -19.75 -0.13
CA ASN A 102 1.48 -20.19 0.89
C ASN A 102 1.66 -19.11 1.94
N ARG A 103 1.59 -19.48 3.22
CA ARG A 103 1.70 -18.57 4.35
C ARG A 103 2.64 -19.08 5.44
N ILE A 104 3.25 -18.14 6.16
CA ILE A 104 3.89 -18.44 7.46
C ILE A 104 2.78 -18.54 8.49
N ALA A 105 2.48 -19.73 8.98
CA ALA A 105 1.44 -19.89 9.99
C ALA A 105 1.98 -19.73 11.42
N LYS A 106 3.23 -20.16 11.66
CA LYS A 106 3.98 -19.78 12.87
C LYS A 106 5.38 -19.34 12.50
N ALA A 107 5.71 -18.10 12.88
CA ALA A 107 7.03 -17.53 12.69
C ALA A 107 8.04 -18.04 13.72
N SER A 108 9.30 -18.12 13.33
CA SER A 108 10.41 -18.40 14.24
C SER A 108 10.72 -17.18 15.13
N VAL A 109 11.18 -17.44 16.35
CA VAL A 109 11.82 -16.42 17.20
C VAL A 109 13.11 -15.92 16.52
N ASP A 110 13.43 -14.64 16.71
CA ASP A 110 14.66 -13.96 16.27
C ASP A 110 15.04 -14.08 14.77
N MET A 111 14.12 -14.53 13.92
CA MET A 111 14.34 -14.70 12.48
C MET A 111 14.21 -13.39 11.67
N ARG A 112 13.43 -12.44 12.20
CA ARG A 112 12.88 -11.29 11.44
C ARG A 112 13.99 -10.40 10.86
N ASN A 113 13.87 -10.08 9.58
CA ASN A 113 14.71 -9.11 8.88
C ASN A 113 13.85 -7.92 8.40
N GLY A 114 13.60 -6.98 9.30
CA GLY A 114 12.65 -5.88 9.06
C GLY A 114 11.19 -6.28 9.38
N PRO A 115 10.19 -5.77 8.64
CA PRO A 115 8.77 -6.01 8.93
C PRO A 115 8.24 -7.37 8.45
N TRP A 116 9.08 -8.20 7.82
CA TRP A 116 8.70 -9.46 7.19
C TRP A 116 9.03 -10.68 8.07
N GLY A 117 8.34 -11.80 7.80
CA GLY A 117 8.57 -13.07 8.49
C GLY A 117 7.69 -13.25 9.72
N LEU A 118 6.50 -12.63 9.72
CA LEU A 118 5.48 -12.75 10.76
C LEU A 118 4.44 -13.82 10.40
N ALA A 119 3.74 -14.33 11.42
CA ALA A 119 2.60 -15.21 11.19
C ALA A 119 1.51 -14.49 10.37
N GLY A 120 0.92 -15.19 9.41
CA GLY A 120 -0.01 -14.71 8.40
C GLY A 120 0.65 -14.19 7.11
N ASP A 121 1.97 -13.95 7.09
CA ASP A 121 2.62 -13.40 5.89
C ASP A 121 2.48 -14.34 4.69
N GLU A 122 2.04 -13.78 3.57
CA GLU A 122 2.06 -14.48 2.28
C GLU A 122 3.48 -14.67 1.79
N ILE A 123 3.82 -15.89 1.41
CA ILE A 123 5.15 -16.26 0.92
C ILE A 123 5.12 -16.89 -0.48
N GLY A 124 3.94 -17.01 -1.08
CA GLY A 124 3.77 -17.49 -2.44
C GLY A 124 2.31 -17.52 -2.88
N GLU A 125 2.08 -17.16 -4.14
CA GLU A 125 0.78 -17.27 -4.81
C GLU A 125 0.99 -17.67 -6.28
N ALA A 126 0.42 -18.80 -6.72
CA ALA A 126 0.43 -19.20 -8.13
C ALA A 126 -0.69 -20.18 -8.50
N VAL A 127 -1.07 -20.19 -9.78
CA VAL A 127 -2.02 -21.15 -10.33
C VAL A 127 -1.27 -22.33 -10.94
N TYR A 128 -1.76 -23.54 -10.69
CA TYR A 128 -1.23 -24.78 -11.22
C TYR A 128 -2.31 -25.66 -11.84
N SER A 129 -1.93 -26.54 -12.77
CA SER A 129 -2.84 -27.54 -13.35
C SER A 129 -2.16 -28.88 -13.56
N PHE A 130 -2.90 -29.97 -13.35
CA PHE A 130 -2.43 -31.32 -13.61
C PHE A 130 -2.57 -31.71 -15.08
N GLU A 131 -1.52 -32.34 -15.62
CA GLU A 131 -1.50 -32.86 -16.99
C GLU A 131 -0.85 -34.25 -17.02
N ARG A 132 -1.38 -35.17 -17.83
CA ARG A 132 -0.73 -36.46 -18.06
C ARG A 132 0.52 -36.29 -18.94
N GLY A 133 1.68 -36.62 -18.39
CA GLY A 133 2.94 -36.64 -19.11
C GLY A 133 3.25 -37.99 -19.80
N PRO A 134 4.27 -38.02 -20.66
CA PRO A 134 4.78 -39.27 -21.24
C PRO A 134 5.40 -40.18 -20.17
N SER A 135 5.58 -41.46 -20.52
CA SER A 135 6.28 -42.44 -19.68
C SER A 135 5.69 -42.61 -18.27
N ASN A 136 4.36 -42.68 -18.17
CA ASN A 136 3.61 -42.86 -16.92
C ASN A 136 3.92 -41.80 -15.86
N LYS A 137 3.98 -40.53 -16.27
CA LYS A 137 4.13 -39.41 -15.35
C LYS A 137 2.88 -38.55 -15.30
N LEU A 138 2.65 -37.94 -14.15
CA LEU A 138 1.72 -36.84 -13.96
C LEU A 138 2.54 -35.55 -13.77
N PHE A 139 2.29 -34.55 -14.59
CA PHE A 139 2.89 -33.23 -14.48
C PHE A 139 1.99 -32.28 -13.70
N LEU A 140 2.61 -31.40 -12.94
CA LEU A 140 1.99 -30.21 -12.38
C LEU A 140 2.60 -29.01 -13.10
N ARG A 141 1.81 -28.31 -13.90
CA ARG A 141 2.24 -27.12 -14.64
C ARG A 141 1.93 -25.87 -13.85
N ARG A 142 2.83 -24.88 -13.90
CA ARG A 142 2.53 -23.52 -13.43
C ARG A 142 1.85 -22.77 -14.56
N MET A 143 0.68 -22.21 -14.27
CA MET A 143 -0.14 -21.47 -15.22
C MET A 143 0.13 -19.97 -15.06
N SER A 144 0.47 -19.30 -16.16
CA SER A 144 0.53 -17.86 -16.28
C SER A 144 -0.60 -17.36 -17.18
N PHE A 145 -1.29 -16.32 -16.72
CA PHE A 145 -2.35 -15.63 -17.46
C PHE A 145 -1.92 -14.25 -17.95
N SER A 146 -0.63 -13.90 -17.90
CA SER A 146 -0.13 -12.57 -18.33
C SER A 146 -0.40 -12.28 -19.81
N GLU A 147 -0.46 -13.33 -20.63
CA GLU A 147 -0.83 -13.29 -22.04
C GLU A 147 -1.89 -14.37 -22.26
N TYR A 148 -3.11 -13.94 -22.57
CA TYR A 148 -4.28 -14.82 -22.55
C TYR A 148 -5.25 -14.47 -23.67
N THR A 149 -5.87 -15.50 -24.23
CA THR A 149 -7.03 -15.37 -25.11
C THR A 149 -8.04 -16.43 -24.69
N SER A 150 -9.29 -16.01 -24.52
CA SER A 150 -10.36 -16.86 -23.99
C SER A 150 -11.05 -17.71 -25.06
N ASP A 151 -10.90 -17.37 -26.34
CA ASP A 151 -11.62 -18.05 -27.42
C ASP A 151 -10.78 -19.17 -28.03
N SER A 152 -10.92 -20.37 -27.47
CA SER A 152 -10.20 -21.56 -27.94
C SER A 152 -10.54 -22.00 -29.37
N THR A 153 -11.56 -21.39 -30.00
CA THR A 153 -11.95 -21.71 -31.39
C THR A 153 -11.15 -20.94 -32.44
N ARG A 154 -10.39 -19.90 -32.03
CA ARG A 154 -9.62 -19.06 -32.95
C ARG A 154 -8.20 -19.57 -33.17
N ALA A 155 -7.66 -19.29 -34.36
CA ALA A 155 -6.26 -19.59 -34.67
C ALA A 155 -5.27 -18.86 -33.73
N MET A 156 -5.66 -17.67 -33.24
CA MET A 156 -4.85 -16.91 -32.30
C MET A 156 -4.62 -17.66 -30.98
N PHE A 157 -5.63 -18.39 -30.47
CA PHE A 157 -5.48 -19.21 -29.27
C PHE A 157 -4.35 -20.23 -29.43
N ALA A 158 -4.32 -20.97 -30.54
CA ALA A 158 -3.24 -21.93 -30.81
C ALA A 158 -1.87 -21.24 -30.93
N ALA A 159 -1.81 -20.03 -31.51
CA ALA A 159 -0.57 -19.27 -31.64
C ALA A 159 -0.04 -18.76 -30.27
N VAL A 160 -0.92 -18.22 -29.43
CA VAL A 160 -0.58 -17.77 -28.06
C VAL A 160 -0.09 -18.97 -27.24
N GLN A 161 -0.79 -20.10 -27.26
CA GLN A 161 -0.37 -21.32 -26.55
C GLN A 161 0.99 -21.85 -27.04
N LYS A 162 1.28 -21.73 -28.35
CA LYS A 162 2.57 -22.15 -28.93
C LYS A 162 3.73 -21.26 -28.50
N ASN A 163 3.50 -19.95 -28.35
CA ASN A 163 4.52 -18.99 -27.93
C ASN A 163 4.67 -18.91 -26.40
N ASN A 164 3.64 -19.33 -25.65
CA ASN A 164 3.58 -19.26 -24.19
C ASN A 164 3.37 -20.65 -23.57
N VAL A 165 4.28 -21.58 -23.86
CA VAL A 165 4.24 -22.93 -23.26
C VAL A 165 4.39 -22.83 -21.74
N GLN A 166 3.37 -23.29 -21.01
CA GLN A 166 3.34 -23.26 -19.56
C GLN A 166 4.37 -24.23 -18.96
N PRO A 167 5.26 -23.80 -18.05
CA PRO A 167 6.35 -24.64 -17.56
C PRO A 167 5.86 -25.79 -16.68
N ILE A 168 6.52 -26.95 -16.78
CA ILE A 168 6.33 -28.07 -15.86
C ILE A 168 7.03 -27.71 -14.54
N ALA A 169 6.25 -27.50 -13.48
CA ALA A 169 6.76 -27.15 -12.16
C ALA A 169 7.15 -28.39 -11.34
N ALA A 170 6.41 -29.51 -11.50
CA ALA A 170 6.75 -30.79 -10.91
C ALA A 170 6.32 -31.97 -11.80
N ALA A 171 6.94 -33.13 -11.63
CA ALA A 171 6.62 -34.36 -12.36
C ALA A 171 6.68 -35.58 -11.43
N PHE A 172 5.58 -36.31 -11.35
CA PHE A 172 5.40 -37.44 -10.45
C PHE A 172 5.23 -38.74 -11.25
N PRO A 173 5.95 -39.84 -10.92
CA PRO A 173 5.63 -41.15 -11.47
C PRO A 173 4.25 -41.62 -11.01
N ILE A 174 3.45 -42.14 -11.93
CA ILE A 174 2.16 -42.77 -11.62
C ILE A 174 2.45 -44.17 -11.10
N LEU A 175 2.07 -44.44 -9.84
CA LEU A 175 2.32 -45.72 -9.18
C LEU A 175 1.22 -46.74 -9.44
N ALA A 176 -0.05 -46.30 -9.43
CA ALA A 176 -1.21 -47.14 -9.65
C ALA A 176 -2.38 -46.32 -10.23
N PHE A 177 -3.37 -47.02 -10.77
CA PHE A 177 -4.71 -46.49 -11.01
C PHE A 177 -5.65 -47.06 -9.96
N ASN A 178 -6.68 -46.31 -9.58
CA ASN A 178 -7.75 -46.85 -8.75
C ASN A 178 -8.57 -47.93 -9.52
N PRO A 179 -9.40 -48.74 -8.84
CA PRO A 179 -10.02 -49.92 -9.45
C PRO A 179 -10.83 -49.65 -10.73
N ASP A 180 -11.47 -48.49 -10.85
CA ASP A 180 -12.23 -48.07 -12.04
C ASP A 180 -11.40 -47.22 -13.03
N SER A 181 -10.11 -47.03 -12.74
CA SER A 181 -9.16 -46.22 -13.51
C SER A 181 -9.52 -44.74 -13.65
N SER A 182 -10.45 -44.22 -12.84
CA SER A 182 -10.89 -42.82 -12.83
C SER A 182 -9.87 -41.87 -12.18
N ALA A 183 -8.91 -42.38 -11.39
CA ALA A 183 -7.89 -41.60 -10.71
C ALA A 183 -6.50 -42.25 -10.80
N MET A 184 -5.46 -41.44 -10.55
CA MET A 184 -4.06 -41.84 -10.56
C MET A 184 -3.44 -41.64 -9.18
N VAL A 185 -2.71 -42.65 -8.70
CA VAL A 185 -1.99 -42.59 -7.42
C VAL A 185 -0.54 -42.18 -7.66
N ILE A 186 -0.11 -41.11 -7.01
CA ILE A 186 1.28 -40.62 -7.00
C ILE A 186 1.82 -40.60 -5.57
N ASP A 187 3.12 -40.85 -5.41
CA ASP A 187 3.84 -40.61 -4.15
C ASP A 187 4.33 -39.17 -4.11
N VAL A 188 3.90 -38.43 -3.09
CA VAL A 188 4.25 -37.01 -2.91
C VAL A 188 5.11 -36.80 -1.67
N THR A 189 5.55 -37.86 -0.99
CA THR A 189 6.25 -37.79 0.30
C THR A 189 7.45 -36.85 0.25
N ASP A 190 8.36 -37.09 -0.70
CA ASP A 190 9.56 -36.25 -0.88
C ASP A 190 9.21 -34.83 -1.32
N PHE A 191 8.19 -34.67 -2.17
CA PHE A 191 7.76 -33.36 -2.66
C PHE A 191 7.23 -32.49 -1.53
N LEU A 192 6.31 -33.03 -0.71
CA LEU A 192 5.79 -32.34 0.47
C LEU A 192 6.94 -32.00 1.41
N ASN A 193 7.88 -32.93 1.66
CA ASN A 193 8.95 -32.67 2.61
C ASN A 193 10.04 -31.72 2.08
N SER A 194 10.27 -31.68 0.77
CA SER A 194 11.27 -30.82 0.14
C SER A 194 10.86 -29.35 0.10
N ASP A 195 11.84 -28.47 0.21
CA ASP A 195 11.65 -27.06 -0.07
C ASP A 195 11.39 -26.84 -1.57
N ASN A 196 10.31 -26.15 -1.92
CA ASN A 196 9.92 -25.95 -3.30
C ASN A 196 9.03 -24.70 -3.46
N GLU A 197 9.01 -24.15 -4.68
CA GLU A 197 8.29 -22.90 -5.01
C GLU A 197 6.76 -23.08 -5.09
N ILE A 198 6.24 -24.30 -4.99
CA ILE A 198 4.81 -24.61 -5.10
C ILE A 198 4.16 -24.51 -3.73
N LEU A 199 4.72 -25.16 -2.71
CA LEU A 199 4.12 -25.25 -1.37
C LEU A 199 4.71 -24.27 -0.35
N TYR A 200 5.93 -23.78 -0.55
CA TYR A 200 6.60 -22.95 0.46
C TYR A 200 6.97 -21.59 -0.13
N PHE A 201 8.15 -21.08 0.18
CA PHE A 201 8.58 -19.80 -0.36
C PHE A 201 8.72 -19.86 -1.88
N GLN A 202 7.86 -19.13 -2.59
CA GLN A 202 7.80 -19.14 -4.04
C GLN A 202 9.01 -18.48 -4.70
N HIS A 203 9.63 -17.51 -4.01
CA HIS A 203 10.71 -16.71 -4.56
C HIS A 203 11.87 -16.55 -3.58
N GLN A 204 13.10 -16.68 -4.09
CA GLN A 204 14.33 -16.48 -3.34
C GLN A 204 14.37 -15.10 -2.62
N LYS A 205 13.86 -14.04 -3.28
CA LYS A 205 13.77 -12.70 -2.67
C LYS A 205 12.89 -12.66 -1.41
N ILE A 206 11.82 -13.45 -1.37
CA ILE A 206 10.93 -13.51 -0.20
C ILE A 206 11.65 -14.24 0.95
N LYS A 207 12.38 -15.33 0.66
CA LYS A 207 13.22 -16.02 1.65
C LYS A 207 14.27 -15.10 2.27
N GLU A 208 14.98 -14.36 1.42
CA GLU A 208 16.00 -13.39 1.85
C GLU A 208 15.41 -12.28 2.73
N ARG A 209 14.22 -11.76 2.36
CA ARG A 209 13.48 -10.79 3.18
C ARG A 209 12.99 -11.38 4.50
N ALA A 210 12.60 -12.65 4.51
CA ALA A 210 12.21 -13.36 5.73
C ALA A 210 13.40 -13.76 6.61
N GLY A 211 14.64 -13.62 6.13
CA GLY A 211 15.85 -13.96 6.89
C GLY A 211 16.24 -15.44 6.87
N VAL A 212 15.75 -16.22 5.89
CA VAL A 212 16.01 -17.67 5.77
C VAL A 212 16.70 -18.05 4.45
N SER A 213 17.41 -19.17 4.42
CA SER A 213 18.10 -19.69 3.23
C SER A 213 17.70 -21.14 2.90
N GLY A 214 18.65 -22.07 2.81
CA GLY A 214 18.41 -23.47 2.42
C GLY A 214 17.77 -24.30 3.54
N GLN A 215 16.82 -25.18 3.18
CA GLN A 215 16.15 -26.07 4.13
C GLN A 215 17.10 -27.12 4.73
N GLN A 216 16.88 -27.44 6.00
CA GLN A 216 17.48 -28.56 6.74
C GLN A 216 16.46 -29.72 6.82
N ASN A 217 16.59 -30.70 5.93
CA ASN A 217 15.60 -31.77 5.75
C ASN A 217 15.45 -32.70 6.95
N ASP A 218 16.54 -32.96 7.70
CA ASP A 218 16.57 -33.81 8.90
C ASP A 218 15.75 -33.24 10.08
N ARG A 219 15.40 -31.95 10.00
CA ARG A 219 14.64 -31.20 11.02
C ARG A 219 13.36 -30.60 10.45
N SER A 220 12.88 -31.17 9.35
CA SER A 220 11.67 -30.73 8.66
C SER A 220 10.74 -31.91 8.47
N TYR A 221 9.45 -31.70 8.71
CA TYR A 221 8.44 -32.76 8.63
C TYR A 221 7.05 -32.19 8.29
N ILE A 222 6.18 -33.06 7.79
CA ILE A 222 4.78 -32.75 7.52
C ILE A 222 3.99 -32.97 8.80
N LYS A 223 3.22 -31.96 9.22
CA LYS A 223 2.32 -32.08 10.37
C LYS A 223 1.02 -32.77 9.99
N TYR A 224 0.38 -32.29 8.93
CA TYR A 224 -0.84 -32.89 8.40
C TYR A 224 -1.05 -32.50 6.95
N VAL A 225 -1.90 -33.28 6.29
CA VAL A 225 -2.52 -32.94 5.00
C VAL A 225 -4.03 -33.13 5.15
N HIS A 226 -4.79 -32.05 5.17
CA HIS A 226 -6.25 -32.09 5.26
C HIS A 226 -6.85 -31.84 3.88
N THR A 227 -7.94 -32.52 3.57
CA THR A 227 -8.59 -32.43 2.26
C THR A 227 -10.07 -32.10 2.43
N TYR A 228 -10.55 -31.23 1.56
CA TYR A 228 -11.91 -30.72 1.51
C TYR A 228 -12.46 -30.84 0.09
N THR A 229 -13.73 -30.52 -0.10
CA THR A 229 -14.42 -30.63 -1.39
C THR A 229 -13.82 -29.74 -2.49
N ASN A 230 -13.18 -28.63 -2.13
CA ASN A 230 -12.59 -27.66 -3.07
C ASN A 230 -11.23 -27.12 -2.61
N ASN A 231 -10.65 -27.68 -1.56
CA ASN A 231 -9.40 -27.22 -0.98
C ASN A 231 -8.59 -28.39 -0.40
N LEU A 232 -7.26 -28.22 -0.34
CA LEU A 232 -6.31 -29.16 0.24
C LEU A 232 -5.28 -28.33 1.01
N GLU A 233 -5.12 -28.64 2.28
CA GLU A 233 -4.27 -27.92 3.21
C GLU A 233 -3.06 -28.77 3.58
N VAL A 234 -1.87 -28.25 3.31
CA VAL A 234 -0.59 -28.87 3.70
C VAL A 234 0.04 -28.04 4.80
N ARG A 235 0.20 -28.63 5.99
CA ARG A 235 0.90 -28.02 7.12
C ARG A 235 2.23 -28.70 7.33
N ALA A 236 3.31 -27.94 7.32
CA ALA A 236 4.66 -28.46 7.54
C ALA A 236 5.45 -27.62 8.55
N LEU A 237 6.28 -28.27 9.36
CA LEU A 237 7.35 -27.60 10.08
C LEU A 237 8.61 -27.68 9.23
N LYS A 238 9.16 -26.53 8.84
CA LYS A 238 10.38 -26.42 8.04
C LYS A 238 11.46 -25.70 8.82
N THR A 239 12.63 -26.33 8.90
CA THR A 239 13.83 -25.69 9.43
C THR A 239 14.69 -25.20 8.29
N TYR A 240 15.06 -23.93 8.31
CA TYR A 240 15.95 -23.31 7.32
C TYR A 240 17.24 -22.86 7.99
N ALA A 241 18.35 -22.92 7.25
CA ALA A 241 19.56 -22.21 7.63
C ALA A 241 19.29 -20.69 7.63
N ALA A 242 19.99 -19.97 8.50
CA ALA A 242 19.81 -18.52 8.60
C ALA A 242 20.26 -17.79 7.32
N GLY A 243 19.57 -16.69 7.00
CA GLY A 243 19.84 -15.82 5.86
C GLY A 243 20.59 -14.54 6.26
N LEU A 244 20.18 -13.40 5.69
CA LEU A 244 20.80 -12.09 5.97
C LEU A 244 20.55 -11.65 7.42
N ASN A 245 21.56 -11.01 8.03
CA ASN A 245 21.55 -10.48 9.41
C ASN A 245 21.09 -11.51 10.48
N PRO A 246 21.73 -12.68 10.56
CA PRO A 246 21.24 -13.78 11.39
C PRO A 246 21.47 -13.52 12.89
N ALA A 247 20.44 -13.78 13.71
CA ALA A 247 20.55 -13.89 15.17
C ALA A 247 20.85 -15.34 15.63
N GLY A 248 20.57 -16.34 14.79
CA GLY A 248 20.83 -17.75 15.05
C GLY A 248 21.36 -18.50 13.83
N ALA A 249 21.73 -19.78 14.00
CA ALA A 249 22.24 -20.61 12.90
C ALA A 249 21.12 -21.19 12.01
N ASN A 250 19.95 -21.44 12.59
CA ASN A 250 18.78 -21.99 11.90
C ASN A 250 17.50 -21.41 12.50
N TYR A 251 16.43 -21.41 11.70
CA TYR A 251 15.10 -20.97 12.10
C TYR A 251 14.06 -22.01 11.69
N SER A 252 13.12 -22.32 12.58
CA SER A 252 12.04 -23.29 12.32
C SER A 252 10.70 -22.57 12.24
N LEU A 253 10.00 -22.75 11.12
CA LEU A 253 8.70 -22.16 10.85
C LEU A 253 7.65 -23.25 10.70
N GLU A 254 6.41 -22.98 11.12
CA GLU A 254 5.26 -23.72 10.58
C GLU A 254 4.75 -22.97 9.35
N LEU A 255 4.73 -23.64 8.21
CA LEU A 255 4.24 -23.13 6.94
C LEU A 255 2.94 -23.84 6.57
N ASN A 256 2.01 -23.09 5.99
CA ASN A 256 0.74 -23.59 5.50
C ASN A 256 0.63 -23.34 3.99
N SER A 257 0.19 -24.35 3.24
CA SER A 257 -0.05 -24.27 1.80
C SER A 257 -1.49 -24.68 1.52
N SER A 258 -2.28 -23.75 1.01
CA SER A 258 -3.68 -23.95 0.63
C SER A 258 -3.79 -24.13 -0.87
N LEU A 259 -4.26 -25.27 -1.33
CA LEU A 259 -4.49 -25.57 -2.75
C LEU A 259 -6.00 -25.51 -3.04
N VAL A 260 -6.45 -24.34 -3.47
CA VAL A 260 -7.86 -24.03 -3.74
C VAL A 260 -8.20 -24.34 -5.19
N LEU A 261 -9.17 -25.22 -5.41
CA LEU A 261 -9.69 -25.53 -6.74
C LEU A 261 -10.51 -24.33 -7.24
N LEU A 262 -10.02 -23.67 -8.30
CA LEU A 262 -10.72 -22.52 -8.87
C LEU A 262 -12.02 -22.95 -9.59
N PRO A 263 -13.01 -22.03 -9.69
CA PRO A 263 -14.23 -22.28 -10.43
C PRO A 263 -13.94 -22.76 -11.85
N GLU A 264 -14.67 -23.78 -12.29
CA GLU A 264 -14.57 -24.28 -13.67
C GLU A 264 -14.92 -23.20 -14.69
N LYS A 265 -15.96 -22.43 -14.37
CA LYS A 265 -16.37 -21.24 -15.11
C LYS A 265 -15.94 -20.01 -14.32
N PRO A 266 -14.92 -19.28 -14.78
CA PRO A 266 -14.54 -18.01 -14.18
C PRO A 266 -15.74 -17.07 -14.06
N MET A 267 -15.74 -16.21 -13.05
CA MET A 267 -16.74 -15.14 -12.94
C MET A 267 -16.67 -14.27 -14.20
N GLN A 268 -17.79 -13.69 -14.64
CA GLN A 268 -17.71 -12.63 -15.64
C GLN A 268 -16.92 -11.45 -15.04
N GLY A 269 -15.71 -11.25 -15.57
CA GLY A 269 -14.85 -10.14 -15.17
C GLY A 269 -15.51 -8.81 -15.50
N ARG A 270 -15.30 -7.82 -14.65
CA ARG A 270 -15.74 -6.45 -14.89
C ARG A 270 -14.55 -5.61 -15.27
N LEU A 271 -14.60 -4.98 -16.43
CA LEU A 271 -13.51 -4.13 -16.90
C LEU A 271 -13.35 -2.91 -15.99
N ARG A 272 -12.09 -2.60 -15.64
CA ARG A 272 -11.74 -1.45 -14.81
C ARG A 272 -12.16 -0.16 -15.50
N ASP A 273 -12.70 0.77 -14.71
CA ASP A 273 -12.82 2.18 -15.05
C ASP A 273 -11.92 2.95 -14.08
N GLU A 274 -10.94 3.70 -14.58
CA GLU A 274 -9.93 4.37 -13.75
C GLU A 274 -10.54 5.44 -12.82
N ARG A 275 -11.77 5.85 -13.09
CA ARG A 275 -12.53 6.81 -12.27
C ARG A 275 -13.25 6.15 -11.10
N VAL A 276 -13.18 4.82 -10.98
CA VAL A 276 -13.71 4.03 -9.86
C VAL A 276 -12.56 3.25 -9.23
N GLY A 277 -12.24 3.57 -7.98
CA GLY A 277 -11.05 3.07 -7.28
C GLY A 277 -11.15 1.62 -6.87
N TYR A 278 -10.89 0.70 -7.81
CA TYR A 278 -10.76 -0.73 -7.54
C TYR A 278 -9.34 -1.23 -7.80
N PHE A 279 -8.86 -2.12 -6.92
CA PHE A 279 -7.73 -2.99 -7.22
C PHE A 279 -8.02 -3.75 -8.51
N ALA A 280 -6.96 -4.09 -9.24
CA ALA A 280 -7.09 -4.70 -10.54
C ALA A 280 -6.14 -5.86 -10.78
N THR A 281 -6.53 -6.69 -11.74
CA THR A 281 -5.67 -7.71 -12.36
C THR A 281 -5.81 -7.58 -13.87
N GLY A 282 -4.77 -7.91 -14.63
CA GLY A 282 -4.80 -7.70 -16.07
C GLY A 282 -3.89 -8.64 -16.85
N PHE A 283 -4.18 -8.72 -18.14
CA PHE A 283 -3.47 -9.55 -19.10
C PHE A 283 -3.46 -8.91 -20.48
N ARG A 284 -2.54 -9.37 -21.33
CA ARG A 284 -2.50 -8.98 -22.75
C ARG A 284 -3.38 -9.92 -23.57
N ASP A 285 -4.31 -9.33 -24.29
CA ASP A 285 -5.23 -10.00 -25.21
C ASP A 285 -4.89 -9.63 -26.66
N PHE A 286 -4.74 -10.66 -27.50
CA PHE A 286 -4.36 -10.54 -28.92
C PHE A 286 -5.57 -10.58 -29.86
N ASP A 287 -6.77 -10.85 -29.37
CA ASP A 287 -8.02 -10.95 -30.12
C ASP A 287 -8.93 -9.71 -29.91
N ALA A 288 -8.82 -9.05 -28.76
CA ALA A 288 -9.67 -7.93 -28.36
C ALA A 288 -9.41 -6.64 -29.17
N ASN A 289 -8.27 -6.55 -29.87
CA ASN A 289 -7.95 -5.45 -30.79
C ASN A 289 -7.63 -6.01 -32.19
N PRO A 290 -8.50 -5.82 -33.19
CA PRO A 290 -8.26 -6.31 -34.55
C PRO A 290 -7.00 -5.75 -35.23
N GLN A 291 -6.43 -4.66 -34.71
CA GLN A 291 -5.25 -3.98 -35.27
C GLN A 291 -4.04 -3.98 -34.31
N GLY A 292 -4.06 -4.77 -33.22
CA GLY A 292 -2.95 -4.80 -32.27
C GLY A 292 -3.19 -5.69 -31.06
N VAL A 293 -2.50 -5.36 -29.97
CA VAL A 293 -2.66 -6.03 -28.67
C VAL A 293 -3.40 -5.09 -27.74
N LYS A 294 -4.31 -5.61 -26.92
CA LYS A 294 -5.03 -4.84 -25.89
C LYS A 294 -4.64 -5.33 -24.51
N GLU A 295 -4.39 -4.40 -23.59
CA GLU A 295 -4.34 -4.73 -22.17
C GLU A 295 -5.78 -4.77 -21.64
N VAL A 296 -6.18 -5.94 -21.15
CA VAL A 296 -7.48 -6.16 -20.52
C VAL A 296 -7.26 -6.13 -19.03
N VAL A 297 -7.98 -5.24 -18.34
CA VAL A 297 -7.83 -5.03 -16.89
C VAL A 297 -9.18 -5.20 -16.22
N TYR A 298 -9.29 -6.16 -15.32
CA TYR A 298 -10.48 -6.42 -14.51
C TYR A 298 -10.36 -5.79 -13.13
N ALA A 299 -11.46 -5.22 -12.64
CA ALA A 299 -11.61 -4.86 -11.24
C ALA A 299 -11.71 -6.13 -10.38
N ARG A 300 -10.95 -6.17 -9.28
CA ARG A 300 -11.00 -7.27 -8.31
C ARG A 300 -12.24 -7.15 -7.44
N ARG A 301 -13.07 -8.19 -7.39
CA ARG A 301 -14.32 -8.19 -6.61
C ARG A 301 -14.76 -9.60 -6.25
N TRP A 302 -15.53 -9.74 -5.19
CA TRP A 302 -16.19 -11.01 -4.86
C TRP A 302 -17.31 -11.34 -5.86
N ARG A 303 -17.53 -12.64 -6.11
CA ARG A 303 -18.70 -13.10 -6.87
C ARG A 303 -19.95 -13.02 -6.02
N LEU A 304 -20.77 -11.98 -6.24
CA LEU A 304 -22.11 -11.87 -5.69
C LEU A 304 -23.18 -12.03 -6.77
N GLU A 305 -23.93 -13.13 -6.65
CA GLU A 305 -25.06 -13.48 -7.51
C GLU A 305 -26.24 -13.84 -6.59
N PRO A 306 -27.49 -13.50 -6.94
CA PRO A 306 -28.66 -13.97 -6.21
C PRO A 306 -28.74 -15.50 -6.20
N LYS A 307 -29.37 -16.07 -5.17
CA LYS A 307 -29.80 -17.47 -5.21
C LYS A 307 -30.74 -17.68 -6.43
N PRO A 308 -30.67 -18.84 -7.13
CA PRO A 308 -31.50 -19.08 -8.31
C PRO A 308 -32.99 -18.77 -8.13
N GLU A 309 -33.55 -19.11 -6.96
CA GLU A 309 -34.94 -18.87 -6.57
C GLU A 309 -35.28 -17.40 -6.29
N ASP A 310 -34.29 -16.54 -6.06
CA ASP A 310 -34.45 -15.13 -5.72
C ASP A 310 -34.14 -14.18 -6.89
N VAL A 311 -33.70 -14.70 -8.04
CA VAL A 311 -33.35 -13.91 -9.24
C VAL A 311 -34.47 -12.96 -9.67
N GLU A 312 -35.72 -13.42 -9.69
CA GLU A 312 -36.86 -12.58 -10.10
C GLU A 312 -37.23 -11.54 -9.04
N LYS A 313 -36.98 -11.80 -7.75
CA LYS A 313 -37.13 -10.80 -6.68
C LYS A 313 -36.08 -9.70 -6.84
N TYR A 314 -34.83 -10.09 -7.06
CA TYR A 314 -33.72 -9.16 -7.30
C TYR A 314 -33.99 -8.25 -8.51
N LYS A 315 -34.48 -8.81 -9.63
CA LYS A 315 -34.83 -8.02 -10.82
C LYS A 315 -35.98 -7.02 -10.58
N ARG A 316 -36.85 -7.27 -9.62
CA ARG A 316 -37.90 -6.32 -9.19
C ARG A 316 -37.39 -5.24 -8.22
N GLY A 317 -36.11 -5.30 -7.84
CA GLY A 317 -35.50 -4.36 -6.89
C GLY A 317 -35.71 -4.74 -5.42
N GLU A 318 -36.18 -5.95 -5.12
CA GLU A 318 -36.27 -6.45 -3.75
C GLU A 318 -34.88 -6.88 -3.25
N LEU A 319 -34.58 -6.62 -1.97
CA LEU A 319 -33.33 -7.07 -1.35
C LEU A 319 -33.33 -8.58 -1.16
N VAL A 320 -32.31 -9.25 -1.69
CA VAL A 320 -32.11 -10.71 -1.59
C VAL A 320 -30.80 -11.03 -0.89
N GLU A 321 -30.63 -12.28 -0.48
CA GLU A 321 -29.32 -12.74 -0.01
C GLU A 321 -28.50 -13.26 -1.20
N PRO A 322 -27.18 -13.03 -1.24
CA PRO A 322 -26.34 -13.65 -2.25
C PRO A 322 -26.27 -15.16 -2.07
N ALA A 323 -26.00 -15.88 -3.15
CA ALA A 323 -25.77 -17.33 -3.12
C ALA A 323 -24.56 -17.71 -2.25
N LYS A 324 -23.52 -16.86 -2.23
CA LYS A 324 -22.36 -16.98 -1.36
C LYS A 324 -22.09 -15.63 -0.67
N PRO A 325 -22.40 -15.47 0.62
CA PRO A 325 -22.04 -14.26 1.36
C PRO A 325 -20.53 -14.20 1.62
N ILE A 326 -20.02 -12.99 1.84
CA ILE A 326 -18.64 -12.71 2.23
C ILE A 326 -18.57 -12.78 3.76
N VAL A 327 -17.85 -13.75 4.31
CA VAL A 327 -17.78 -13.98 5.75
C VAL A 327 -16.35 -13.79 6.24
N PHE A 328 -16.18 -12.90 7.21
CA PHE A 328 -14.91 -12.71 7.92
C PHE A 328 -14.95 -13.38 9.29
N TYR A 329 -13.99 -14.24 9.58
CA TYR A 329 -13.81 -14.82 10.90
C TYR A 329 -12.87 -13.97 11.76
N ILE A 330 -13.16 -13.85 13.05
CA ILE A 330 -12.27 -13.21 14.01
C ILE A 330 -11.33 -14.26 14.60
N ASP A 331 -10.02 -14.02 14.49
CA ASP A 331 -9.00 -14.86 15.10
C ASP A 331 -9.26 -15.05 16.61
N PRO A 332 -9.33 -16.29 17.12
CA PRO A 332 -9.51 -16.58 18.56
C PRO A 332 -8.48 -15.91 19.48
N ALA A 333 -7.29 -15.57 18.97
CA ALA A 333 -6.25 -14.86 19.72
C ALA A 333 -6.58 -13.38 19.95
N THR A 334 -7.61 -12.84 19.31
CA THR A 334 -8.04 -11.46 19.46
C THR A 334 -8.55 -11.19 20.88
N PRO A 335 -8.09 -10.11 21.56
CA PRO A 335 -8.62 -9.74 22.87
C PRO A 335 -10.14 -9.54 22.83
N LYS A 336 -10.87 -10.24 23.72
CA LYS A 336 -12.34 -10.31 23.70
C LYS A 336 -13.04 -8.95 23.69
N LYS A 337 -12.46 -7.93 24.34
CA LYS A 337 -13.03 -6.57 24.36
C LYS A 337 -13.06 -5.88 22.99
N TRP A 338 -12.20 -6.28 22.05
CA TRP A 338 -12.12 -5.66 20.71
C TRP A 338 -12.97 -6.38 19.67
N ILE A 339 -13.35 -7.64 19.92
CA ILE A 339 -14.14 -8.46 18.99
C ILE A 339 -15.43 -7.76 18.53
N PRO A 340 -16.26 -7.16 19.42
CA PRO A 340 -17.49 -6.50 18.98
C PRO A 340 -17.25 -5.37 17.98
N TYR A 341 -16.17 -4.61 18.15
CA TYR A 341 -15.83 -3.48 17.29
C TYR A 341 -15.30 -3.90 15.93
N LEU A 342 -14.49 -4.97 15.89
CA LEU A 342 -14.02 -5.57 14.64
C LEU A 342 -15.19 -6.16 13.84
N ILE A 343 -16.10 -6.88 14.50
CA ILE A 343 -17.32 -7.41 13.86
C ILE A 343 -18.16 -6.26 13.31
N GLN A 344 -18.34 -5.20 14.10
CA GLN A 344 -19.11 -4.04 13.67
C GLN A 344 -18.47 -3.35 12.47
N GLY A 345 -17.14 -3.24 12.42
CA GLY A 345 -16.42 -2.63 11.31
C GLY A 345 -16.67 -3.33 9.97
N VAL A 346 -16.76 -4.67 9.99
CA VAL A 346 -17.17 -5.48 8.81
C VAL A 346 -18.64 -5.26 8.48
N ASN A 347 -19.51 -5.29 9.50
CA ASN A 347 -20.95 -5.20 9.31
C ASN A 347 -21.41 -3.81 8.83
N ASP A 348 -20.62 -2.75 9.03
CA ASP A 348 -20.91 -1.40 8.53
C ASP A 348 -21.05 -1.34 7.01
N TRP A 349 -20.42 -2.27 6.28
CA TRP A 349 -20.52 -2.37 4.83
C TRP A 349 -21.85 -2.94 4.33
N GLN A 350 -22.67 -3.56 5.18
CA GLN A 350 -23.95 -4.14 4.75
C GLN A 350 -24.83 -3.12 4.05
N HIS A 351 -24.90 -1.89 4.56
CA HIS A 351 -25.71 -0.84 3.97
C HIS A 351 -25.28 -0.48 2.53
N ALA A 352 -23.98 -0.52 2.23
CA ALA A 352 -23.48 -0.30 0.88
C ALA A 352 -23.93 -1.43 -0.07
N PHE A 353 -23.95 -2.67 0.40
CA PHE A 353 -24.42 -3.82 -0.38
C PHE A 353 -25.94 -3.85 -0.59
N GLU A 354 -26.72 -3.29 0.35
CA GLU A 354 -28.17 -3.14 0.17
C GLU A 354 -28.46 -2.30 -1.08
N ARG A 355 -27.64 -1.27 -1.35
CA ARG A 355 -27.74 -0.49 -2.59
C ARG A 355 -27.47 -1.33 -3.84
N ALA A 356 -26.57 -2.30 -3.76
CA ALA A 356 -26.33 -3.27 -4.82
C ALA A 356 -27.45 -4.32 -4.97
N GLY A 357 -28.44 -4.33 -4.06
CA GLY A 357 -29.58 -5.27 -4.06
C GLY A 357 -29.42 -6.47 -3.12
N PHE A 358 -28.38 -6.48 -2.29
CA PHE A 358 -28.06 -7.60 -1.41
C PHE A 358 -28.12 -7.23 0.08
N LYS A 359 -28.91 -7.97 0.87
CA LYS A 359 -28.84 -7.96 2.34
C LYS A 359 -27.99 -9.14 2.83
N ASN A 360 -27.42 -9.04 4.02
CA ASN A 360 -26.53 -10.06 4.60
C ASN A 360 -25.37 -10.45 3.67
N ALA A 361 -24.91 -9.52 2.83
CA ALA A 361 -23.93 -9.81 1.79
C ALA A 361 -22.50 -9.95 2.34
N VAL A 362 -22.20 -9.18 3.38
CA VAL A 362 -20.92 -9.16 4.08
C VAL A 362 -21.17 -9.10 5.58
N TYR A 363 -20.52 -9.98 6.34
CA TYR A 363 -20.58 -9.94 7.80
C TYR A 363 -19.38 -10.65 8.44
N ALA A 364 -19.19 -10.39 9.73
CA ALA A 364 -18.19 -11.08 10.53
C ALA A 364 -18.79 -11.91 11.66
N ARG A 365 -18.04 -12.94 12.06
CA ARG A 365 -18.35 -13.79 13.23
C ARG A 365 -17.07 -14.32 13.87
N GLU A 366 -17.16 -14.79 15.11
CA GLU A 366 -16.03 -15.50 15.72
C GLU A 366 -15.72 -16.78 14.96
N ALA A 367 -14.44 -17.15 14.90
CA ALA A 367 -14.02 -18.45 14.40
C ALA A 367 -14.67 -19.59 15.23
N PRO A 368 -15.06 -20.70 14.58
CA PRO A 368 -15.51 -21.89 15.30
C PRO A 368 -14.46 -22.35 16.32
N SER A 369 -14.93 -22.77 17.48
CA SER A 369 -14.10 -23.49 18.45
C SER A 369 -13.76 -24.89 17.92
N GLU A 370 -12.70 -25.49 18.45
CA GLU A 370 -12.30 -26.87 18.12
C GLU A 370 -13.41 -27.88 18.44
N GLN A 371 -14.29 -27.58 19.40
CA GLN A 371 -15.46 -28.40 19.72
C GLN A 371 -16.60 -28.24 18.71
N GLU A 372 -16.73 -27.08 18.07
CA GLU A 372 -17.74 -26.82 17.03
C GLU A 372 -17.30 -27.38 15.68
N ASP A 373 -16.04 -27.20 15.31
CA ASP A 373 -15.44 -27.75 14.11
C ASP A 373 -13.92 -27.94 14.29
N SER A 374 -13.50 -29.18 14.58
CA SER A 374 -12.09 -29.53 14.75
C SER A 374 -11.28 -29.52 13.45
N THR A 375 -11.93 -29.37 12.29
CA THR A 375 -11.27 -29.29 10.98
C THR A 375 -11.07 -27.86 10.51
N TRP A 376 -11.78 -26.89 11.10
CA TRP A 376 -11.65 -25.48 10.74
C TRP A 376 -10.25 -24.95 11.03
N SER A 377 -9.72 -24.13 10.12
CA SER A 377 -8.43 -23.47 10.24
C SER A 377 -8.51 -22.02 9.76
N LEU A 378 -7.83 -21.12 10.48
CA LEU A 378 -7.65 -19.72 10.09
C LEU A 378 -6.80 -19.59 8.82
N ASP A 379 -5.89 -20.54 8.60
CA ASP A 379 -4.97 -20.54 7.46
C ASP A 379 -5.59 -21.15 6.19
N ASP A 380 -6.85 -21.62 6.24
CA ASP A 380 -7.57 -22.16 5.10
C ASP A 380 -8.00 -21.04 4.13
N ALA A 381 -7.45 -21.05 2.91
CA ALA A 381 -7.73 -20.04 1.89
C ALA A 381 -9.16 -20.09 1.30
N SER A 382 -10.06 -20.93 1.82
CA SER A 382 -11.51 -20.83 1.58
C SER A 382 -12.23 -19.93 2.58
N HIS A 383 -11.54 -19.49 3.64
CA HIS A 383 -12.04 -18.59 4.67
C HIS A 383 -11.29 -17.25 4.67
N SER A 384 -12.05 -16.15 4.79
CA SER A 384 -11.48 -14.83 5.06
C SER A 384 -11.49 -14.55 6.56
N ALA A 385 -10.49 -13.83 7.05
CA ALA A 385 -10.36 -13.59 8.49
C ALA A 385 -9.67 -12.27 8.84
N ILE A 386 -9.87 -11.82 10.08
CA ILE A 386 -9.08 -10.78 10.73
C ILE A 386 -8.11 -11.47 11.69
N ILE A 387 -6.82 -11.42 11.36
CA ILE A 387 -5.72 -12.12 12.04
C ILE A 387 -5.04 -11.19 13.04
N TYR A 388 -5.00 -11.59 14.30
CA TYR A 388 -4.42 -10.78 15.37
C TYR A 388 -2.92 -11.03 15.53
N ARG A 389 -2.10 -10.00 15.30
CA ARG A 389 -0.64 -10.09 15.34
C ARG A 389 -0.07 -9.36 16.56
N PRO A 390 0.44 -10.06 17.59
CA PRO A 390 1.15 -9.45 18.72
C PRO A 390 2.54 -8.95 18.26
N SER A 391 2.57 -7.78 17.65
CA SER A 391 3.75 -7.17 17.03
C SER A 391 3.90 -5.72 17.46
N TYR A 392 5.16 -5.25 17.53
CA TYR A 392 5.50 -3.85 17.81
C TYR A 392 5.23 -2.93 16.60
N ILE A 393 5.00 -3.50 15.41
CA ILE A 393 4.64 -2.75 14.21
C ILE A 393 3.27 -2.12 14.41
N MET A 394 3.16 -0.83 14.11
CA MET A 394 1.94 -0.05 14.23
C MET A 394 1.24 0.00 12.87
N ASN A 395 0.42 -1.00 12.53
CA ASN A 395 -0.28 -1.02 11.22
C ASN A 395 -1.53 -1.91 11.20
N ALA A 396 -2.33 -1.80 10.14
CA ALA A 396 -3.28 -2.82 9.70
C ALA A 396 -3.16 -2.98 8.16
N MET A 397 -3.62 -4.10 7.61
CA MET A 397 -3.54 -4.33 6.16
C MET A 397 -4.58 -5.36 5.70
N GLY A 398 -5.39 -5.03 4.69
CA GLY A 398 -6.37 -5.92 4.06
C GLY A 398 -6.01 -6.36 2.63
N PRO A 399 -5.01 -7.23 2.41
CA PRO A 399 -4.73 -7.78 1.08
C PRO A 399 -5.88 -8.67 0.57
N ASN A 400 -5.92 -8.89 -0.74
CA ASN A 400 -6.83 -9.85 -1.37
C ASN A 400 -6.11 -10.74 -2.37
N VAL A 401 -6.51 -12.01 -2.41
CA VAL A 401 -6.08 -13.01 -3.40
C VAL A 401 -7.21 -13.21 -4.40
N CYS A 402 -6.90 -13.22 -5.70
CA CYS A 402 -7.92 -13.30 -6.75
C CYS A 402 -7.61 -14.31 -7.85
N ASP A 403 -8.66 -14.86 -8.47
CA ASP A 403 -8.56 -15.60 -9.72
C ASP A 403 -8.10 -14.65 -10.85
N PRO A 404 -6.88 -14.84 -11.40
CA PRO A 404 -6.34 -13.95 -12.43
C PRO A 404 -7.13 -13.98 -13.74
N ARG A 405 -7.99 -15.00 -13.95
CA ARG A 405 -8.81 -15.16 -15.17
C ARG A 405 -10.02 -14.23 -15.19
N SER A 406 -10.44 -13.71 -14.04
CA SER A 406 -11.69 -12.93 -13.91
C SER A 406 -11.62 -11.74 -12.95
N GLY A 407 -10.65 -11.70 -12.04
CA GLY A 407 -10.64 -10.77 -10.91
C GLY A 407 -11.55 -11.18 -9.74
N GLU A 408 -12.08 -12.41 -9.74
CA GLU A 408 -12.85 -12.93 -8.60
C GLU A 408 -11.96 -13.04 -7.36
N ILE A 409 -12.28 -12.31 -6.30
CA ILE A 409 -11.60 -12.45 -5.00
C ILE A 409 -11.98 -13.81 -4.41
N ILE A 410 -10.96 -14.59 -4.02
CA ILE A 410 -11.11 -15.95 -3.48
C ILE A 410 -11.06 -15.91 -1.96
N GLU A 411 -10.10 -15.16 -1.41
CA GLU A 411 -9.92 -14.97 0.03
C GLU A 411 -9.33 -13.59 0.37
N SER A 412 -9.42 -13.23 1.65
CA SER A 412 -8.74 -12.07 2.20
C SER A 412 -8.46 -12.24 3.70
N HIS A 413 -7.20 -12.02 4.10
CA HIS A 413 -6.77 -12.02 5.51
C HIS A 413 -6.34 -10.62 5.92
N ILE A 414 -7.15 -9.96 6.73
CA ILE A 414 -6.81 -8.66 7.32
C ILE A 414 -5.81 -8.88 8.44
N PHE A 415 -4.64 -8.28 8.35
CA PHE A 415 -3.62 -8.32 9.38
C PHE A 415 -3.84 -7.20 10.39
N TRP A 416 -4.15 -7.57 11.63
CA TRP A 416 -4.41 -6.65 12.73
C TRP A 416 -3.26 -6.62 13.72
N TYR A 417 -2.42 -5.59 13.70
CA TYR A 417 -1.26 -5.53 14.58
C TYR A 417 -1.62 -4.96 15.95
N HIS A 418 -1.16 -5.60 17.03
CA HIS A 418 -1.43 -5.15 18.40
C HIS A 418 -1.06 -3.68 18.64
N ASN A 419 0.03 -3.19 18.06
CA ASN A 419 0.46 -1.82 18.29
C ASN A 419 -0.30 -0.78 17.44
N VAL A 420 -1.31 -1.16 16.63
CA VAL A 420 -2.16 -0.16 15.94
C VAL A 420 -2.94 0.71 16.93
N MET A 421 -3.15 0.25 18.17
CA MET A 421 -3.79 1.04 19.22
C MET A 421 -2.96 2.26 19.62
N LYS A 422 -1.62 2.14 19.67
CA LYS A 422 -0.75 3.30 19.93
C LYS A 422 -0.89 4.33 18.82
N LEU A 423 -0.93 3.87 17.58
CA LEU A 423 -1.09 4.74 16.42
C LEU A 423 -2.44 5.47 16.43
N LEU A 424 -3.52 4.76 16.76
CA LEU A 424 -4.86 5.33 16.90
C LEU A 424 -4.94 6.33 18.06
N HIS A 425 -4.29 6.02 19.18
CA HIS A 425 -4.17 6.95 20.31
C HIS A 425 -3.53 8.26 19.87
N ASP A 426 -2.32 8.18 19.31
CA ASP A 426 -1.51 9.35 18.97
C ASP A 426 -2.21 10.18 17.87
N TRP A 427 -2.76 9.54 16.83
CA TRP A 427 -3.53 10.21 15.78
C TRP A 427 -4.76 10.94 16.32
N TYR A 428 -5.54 10.27 17.18
CA TYR A 428 -6.76 10.88 17.68
C TYR A 428 -6.48 11.99 18.70
N MET A 429 -5.46 11.83 19.55
CA MET A 429 -5.02 12.89 20.46
C MET A 429 -4.58 14.13 19.66
N VAL A 430 -3.65 13.98 18.72
CA VAL A 430 -3.08 15.12 18.00
C VAL A 430 -4.10 15.84 17.10
N GLN A 431 -5.05 15.09 16.50
CA GLN A 431 -6.04 15.66 15.59
C GLN A 431 -7.32 16.15 16.29
N CYS A 432 -7.70 15.59 17.44
CA CYS A 432 -9.01 15.85 18.05
C CYS A 432 -8.98 16.29 19.52
N ALA A 433 -7.87 16.22 20.27
CA ALA A 433 -7.87 16.59 21.69
C ALA A 433 -8.24 18.06 21.96
N ALA A 434 -8.09 18.94 20.98
CA ALA A 434 -8.57 20.32 21.06
C ALA A 434 -10.09 20.37 21.26
N VAL A 435 -10.85 19.47 20.62
CA VAL A 435 -12.33 19.49 20.58
C VAL A 435 -12.99 18.36 21.37
N ASP A 436 -12.34 17.20 21.52
CA ASP A 436 -12.86 16.06 22.27
C ASP A 436 -12.05 15.81 23.56
N PRO A 437 -12.65 16.08 24.75
CA PRO A 437 -12.00 15.81 26.03
C PRO A 437 -11.62 14.34 26.28
N ARG A 438 -12.27 13.38 25.62
CA ARG A 438 -11.97 11.95 25.79
C ARG A 438 -10.57 11.59 25.27
N ALA A 439 -10.04 12.37 24.34
CA ALA A 439 -8.70 12.20 23.77
C ALA A 439 -7.57 12.84 24.61
N ARG A 440 -7.87 13.40 25.80
CA ARG A 440 -6.91 14.10 26.69
C ARG A 440 -6.35 13.19 27.79
N LYS A 441 -6.31 11.89 27.53
CA LYS A 441 -5.89 10.87 28.46
C LYS A 441 -4.77 10.06 27.82
N ARG A 442 -3.76 9.72 28.61
CA ARG A 442 -2.71 8.78 28.20
C ARG A 442 -3.24 7.39 27.80
N GLU A 443 -4.27 6.94 28.50
CA GLU A 443 -4.98 5.69 28.18
C GLU A 443 -6.42 6.06 27.88
N PHE A 444 -6.86 5.76 26.67
CA PHE A 444 -8.25 5.95 26.27
C PHE A 444 -9.13 4.89 26.92
N ASP A 445 -10.35 5.28 27.26
CA ASP A 445 -11.36 4.32 27.71
C ASP A 445 -11.62 3.30 26.59
N ASP A 446 -11.92 2.05 26.97
CA ASP A 446 -12.14 0.95 26.01
C ASP A 446 -13.21 1.29 24.96
N GLU A 447 -14.22 2.07 25.31
CA GLU A 447 -15.23 2.50 24.35
C GLU A 447 -14.64 3.39 23.25
N LEU A 448 -13.82 4.39 23.62
CA LEU A 448 -13.19 5.28 22.64
C LEU A 448 -12.24 4.48 21.75
N MET A 449 -11.32 3.71 22.35
CA MET A 449 -10.38 2.89 21.58
C MET A 449 -11.11 1.89 20.69
N GLY A 450 -12.19 1.28 21.18
CA GLY A 450 -13.06 0.39 20.40
C GLY A 450 -13.65 1.07 19.15
N GLN A 451 -14.12 2.32 19.24
CA GLN A 451 -14.61 3.04 18.06
C GLN A 451 -13.49 3.36 17.06
N LEU A 452 -12.28 3.66 17.53
CA LEU A 452 -11.10 3.86 16.66
C LEU A 452 -10.71 2.54 15.96
N ILE A 453 -10.79 1.42 16.67
CA ILE A 453 -10.61 0.06 16.12
C ILE A 453 -11.67 -0.24 15.05
N ARG A 454 -12.94 0.06 15.32
CA ARG A 454 -14.04 -0.11 14.35
C ARG A 454 -13.77 0.65 13.06
N PHE A 455 -13.33 1.91 13.14
CA PHE A 455 -12.95 2.68 11.96
C PHE A 455 -11.90 1.95 11.12
N VAL A 456 -10.76 1.59 11.70
CA VAL A 456 -9.68 0.94 10.95
C VAL A 456 -10.17 -0.39 10.38
N SER A 457 -10.94 -1.16 11.15
CA SER A 457 -11.55 -2.39 10.66
C SER A 457 -12.45 -2.15 9.44
N SER A 458 -13.31 -1.13 9.45
CA SER A 458 -14.13 -0.78 8.28
C SER A 458 -13.29 -0.36 7.09
N HIS A 459 -12.21 0.39 7.29
CA HIS A 459 -11.29 0.80 6.23
C HIS A 459 -10.61 -0.41 5.58
N GLU A 460 -10.02 -1.31 6.39
CA GLU A 460 -9.37 -2.51 5.86
C GLU A 460 -10.35 -3.41 5.11
N VAL A 461 -11.59 -3.53 5.59
CA VAL A 461 -12.65 -4.27 4.87
C VAL A 461 -12.89 -3.66 3.49
N GLY A 462 -12.85 -2.34 3.32
CA GLY A 462 -12.93 -1.71 2.00
C GLY A 462 -11.92 -2.25 1.00
N HIS A 463 -10.66 -2.46 1.41
CA HIS A 463 -9.63 -3.08 0.58
C HIS A 463 -9.94 -4.55 0.24
N THR A 464 -10.48 -5.30 1.19
CA THR A 464 -10.90 -6.69 0.96
C THR A 464 -12.07 -6.81 0.00
N LEU A 465 -12.89 -5.76 -0.10
CA LEU A 465 -13.99 -5.64 -1.08
C LEU A 465 -13.49 -5.14 -2.45
N GLY A 466 -12.19 -4.92 -2.60
CA GLY A 466 -11.55 -4.52 -3.85
C GLY A 466 -11.32 -3.03 -3.99
N LEU A 467 -11.65 -2.18 -3.00
CA LEU A 467 -11.49 -0.72 -3.11
C LEU A 467 -10.04 -0.28 -2.87
N LEU A 468 -9.58 0.69 -3.67
CA LEU A 468 -8.34 1.43 -3.45
C LEU A 468 -8.55 2.56 -2.44
N HIS A 469 -7.45 3.14 -1.96
CA HIS A 469 -7.52 4.45 -1.32
C HIS A 469 -8.03 5.51 -2.30
N ASN A 470 -8.90 6.40 -1.81
CA ASN A 470 -9.43 7.55 -2.54
C ASN A 470 -8.90 8.86 -1.94
N PHE A 471 -7.60 9.11 -2.04
CA PHE A 471 -6.94 10.32 -1.51
C PHE A 471 -7.51 11.64 -2.03
N GLY A 472 -8.39 11.58 -3.03
CA GLY A 472 -9.11 12.72 -3.57
C GLY A 472 -10.41 13.10 -2.86
N ALA A 473 -11.03 12.19 -2.11
CA ALA A 473 -12.44 12.35 -1.73
C ALA A 473 -12.67 13.61 -0.87
N SER A 474 -11.76 13.90 0.05
CA SER A 474 -11.83 15.02 1.01
C SER A 474 -11.80 16.37 0.30
N SER A 475 -11.05 16.49 -0.81
CA SER A 475 -10.93 17.72 -1.60
C SER A 475 -12.26 18.22 -2.19
N THR A 476 -13.28 17.37 -2.21
CA THR A 476 -14.62 17.68 -2.74
C THR A 476 -15.52 18.37 -1.70
N VAL A 477 -15.06 18.49 -0.45
CA VAL A 477 -15.83 19.02 0.67
C VAL A 477 -15.36 20.45 1.01
N PRO A 478 -16.24 21.46 1.00
CA PRO A 478 -15.88 22.79 1.47
C PRO A 478 -15.37 22.77 2.91
N VAL A 479 -14.18 23.34 3.17
CA VAL A 479 -13.56 23.32 4.51
C VAL A 479 -14.49 23.86 5.61
N GLU A 480 -15.25 24.91 5.32
CA GLU A 480 -16.16 25.52 6.32
C GLU A 480 -17.34 24.61 6.70
N ASN A 481 -17.73 23.67 5.84
CA ASN A 481 -18.76 22.69 6.18
C ASN A 481 -18.28 21.68 7.22
N LEU A 482 -16.97 21.43 7.31
CA LEU A 482 -16.37 20.56 8.32
C LEU A 482 -16.50 21.12 9.74
N ARG A 483 -16.77 22.43 9.86
CA ARG A 483 -17.03 23.14 11.12
C ARG A 483 -18.52 23.27 11.43
N ASN A 484 -19.39 23.01 10.46
CA ASN A 484 -20.83 23.05 10.65
C ASN A 484 -21.31 21.71 11.20
N LYS A 485 -21.58 21.66 12.51
CA LYS A 485 -22.04 20.45 13.21
C LYS A 485 -23.18 19.72 12.50
N GLN A 486 -24.27 20.43 12.19
CA GLN A 486 -25.44 19.82 11.57
C GLN A 486 -25.09 19.20 10.21
N TRP A 487 -24.25 19.90 9.43
CA TRP A 487 -23.85 19.42 8.12
C TRP A 487 -22.92 18.20 8.23
N VAL A 488 -21.85 18.30 9.02
CA VAL A 488 -20.81 17.25 9.09
C VAL A 488 -21.31 15.98 9.77
N GLU A 489 -22.17 16.09 10.77
CA GLU A 489 -22.77 14.89 11.42
C GLU A 489 -23.74 14.17 10.47
N ALA A 490 -24.42 14.90 9.58
CA ALA A 490 -25.31 14.31 8.57
C ALA A 490 -24.54 13.73 7.36
N HIS A 491 -23.50 14.41 6.88
CA HIS A 491 -22.84 14.07 5.61
C HIS A 491 -21.45 13.46 5.75
N GLY A 492 -20.91 13.36 6.98
CA GLY A 492 -19.52 12.96 7.24
C GLY A 492 -18.51 14.04 6.82
N HIS A 493 -17.29 13.97 7.36
CA HIS A 493 -16.22 14.90 6.97
C HIS A 493 -15.57 14.54 5.63
N THR A 494 -15.67 13.28 5.21
CA THR A 494 -15.22 12.79 3.89
C THR A 494 -16.34 12.03 3.17
N PRO A 495 -16.39 12.06 1.83
CA PRO A 495 -17.30 11.21 1.06
C PRO A 495 -16.90 9.72 1.03
N SER A 496 -15.71 9.37 1.49
CA SER A 496 -15.19 8.00 1.49
C SER A 496 -14.43 7.69 2.77
N ILE A 497 -14.64 6.52 3.35
CA ILE A 497 -13.77 5.97 4.40
C ILE A 497 -12.39 5.62 3.86
N MET A 498 -12.27 5.42 2.54
CA MET A 498 -11.02 5.07 1.85
C MET A 498 -10.14 6.30 1.56
N ASP A 499 -10.54 7.50 1.96
CA ASP A 499 -9.83 8.77 1.69
C ASP A 499 -8.46 8.87 2.35
N TYR A 500 -8.28 8.14 3.45
CA TYR A 500 -7.11 8.27 4.31
C TYR A 500 -6.99 9.65 4.97
N ALA A 501 -8.14 10.30 5.17
CA ALA A 501 -8.35 11.50 5.95
C ALA A 501 -9.07 11.14 7.26
N ARG A 502 -8.28 10.75 8.28
CA ARG A 502 -8.77 9.98 9.43
C ARG A 502 -9.77 10.75 10.28
N PHE A 503 -9.38 11.84 10.92
CA PHE A 503 -10.28 12.59 11.80
C PHE A 503 -10.46 14.04 11.36
N ASN A 504 -11.60 14.63 11.69
CA ASN A 504 -11.90 16.03 11.39
C ASN A 504 -11.05 17.00 12.24
N TYR A 505 -9.79 17.19 11.86
CA TYR A 505 -8.87 18.12 12.54
C TYR A 505 -9.20 19.59 12.31
N VAL A 506 -10.12 19.90 11.40
CA VAL A 506 -10.60 21.25 11.09
C VAL A 506 -11.55 21.77 12.17
N ALA A 507 -12.32 20.88 12.81
CA ALA A 507 -13.24 21.21 13.89
C ALA A 507 -12.57 22.05 14.99
N GLN A 508 -13.26 23.07 15.47
CA GLN A 508 -12.81 23.95 16.55
C GLN A 508 -13.68 23.76 17.81
N PRO A 509 -13.18 24.09 19.02
CA PRO A 509 -13.95 23.92 20.26
C PRO A 509 -15.31 24.60 20.25
N GLU A 510 -15.40 25.77 19.62
CA GLU A 510 -16.63 26.55 19.43
C GLU A 510 -17.66 25.90 18.50
N ASP A 511 -17.27 24.89 17.71
CA ASP A 511 -18.16 24.24 16.73
C ASP A 511 -19.02 23.13 17.39
N HIS A 512 -18.63 22.66 18.58
CA HIS A 512 -19.34 21.64 19.37
C HIS A 512 -19.67 20.33 18.62
N ILE A 513 -18.84 19.93 17.66
CA ILE A 513 -19.02 18.73 16.83
C ILE A 513 -18.87 17.46 17.69
N GLY A 514 -19.82 16.53 17.58
CA GLY A 514 -19.77 15.24 18.26
C GLY A 514 -19.03 14.16 17.45
N ALA A 515 -18.93 12.95 18.02
CA ALA A 515 -18.19 11.83 17.44
C ALA A 515 -18.59 11.52 15.98
N ALA A 516 -19.87 11.63 15.64
CA ALA A 516 -20.38 11.39 14.29
C ALA A 516 -19.79 12.33 13.22
N GLY A 517 -19.33 13.51 13.61
CA GLY A 517 -18.67 14.48 12.72
C GLY A 517 -17.15 14.54 12.87
N LEU A 518 -16.58 13.74 13.79
CA LEU A 518 -15.13 13.62 13.99
C LEU A 518 -14.58 12.32 13.37
N PHE A 519 -15.36 11.25 13.40
CA PHE A 519 -14.93 9.92 12.94
C PHE A 519 -15.23 9.68 11.46
N PRO A 520 -14.33 8.95 10.78
CA PRO A 520 -14.51 8.56 9.39
C PRO A 520 -15.49 7.39 9.32
N ARG A 521 -16.22 7.30 8.21
CA ARG A 521 -17.28 6.30 8.02
C ARG A 521 -17.52 6.05 6.55
N ILE A 522 -18.08 4.89 6.24
CA ILE A 522 -18.56 4.54 4.90
C ILE A 522 -19.59 5.58 4.47
N ASN A 523 -19.43 6.12 3.27
CA ASN A 523 -20.19 7.29 2.85
C ASN A 523 -20.47 7.31 1.34
N ASP A 524 -20.90 8.45 0.80
CA ASP A 524 -21.43 8.61 -0.57
C ASP A 524 -20.63 7.90 -1.67
N TYR A 525 -19.30 8.08 -1.68
CA TYR A 525 -18.43 7.45 -2.67
C TYR A 525 -18.39 5.93 -2.48
N ASP A 526 -18.19 5.46 -1.24
CA ASP A 526 -18.07 4.03 -0.94
C ASP A 526 -19.34 3.28 -1.31
N ASN A 527 -20.48 3.84 -0.91
CA ASN A 527 -21.82 3.32 -1.24
C ASN A 527 -22.02 3.20 -2.76
N TRP A 528 -21.60 4.22 -3.51
CA TRP A 528 -21.70 4.22 -4.96
C TRP A 528 -20.68 3.28 -5.62
N ALA A 529 -19.46 3.19 -5.11
CA ALA A 529 -18.41 2.32 -5.63
C ALA A 529 -18.73 0.84 -5.39
N ILE A 530 -19.33 0.49 -4.24
CA ILE A 530 -19.87 -0.86 -3.97
C ILE A 530 -21.06 -1.14 -4.88
N GLU A 531 -21.99 -0.21 -5.02
CA GLU A 531 -23.11 -0.37 -5.95
C GLU A 531 -22.63 -0.57 -7.40
N TRP A 532 -21.60 0.18 -7.82
CA TRP A 532 -20.90 -0.07 -9.07
C TRP A 532 -20.42 -1.51 -9.03
N GLY A 533 -19.40 -1.88 -8.25
CA GLY A 533 -18.73 -3.19 -8.36
C GLY A 533 -19.61 -4.44 -8.14
N TYR A 534 -20.66 -4.34 -7.31
CA TYR A 534 -21.37 -5.51 -6.81
C TYR A 534 -22.81 -5.67 -7.28
N ARG A 535 -23.42 -4.66 -7.93
CA ARG A 535 -24.73 -4.88 -8.53
C ARG A 535 -24.62 -5.93 -9.64
N TRP A 536 -25.33 -7.04 -9.46
CA TRP A 536 -25.43 -8.12 -10.44
C TRP A 536 -26.24 -7.67 -11.66
N ARG A 537 -25.67 -7.85 -12.86
CA ARG A 537 -26.22 -7.39 -14.15
C ARG A 537 -26.20 -8.49 -15.21
N PRO A 538 -27.12 -9.48 -15.12
CA PRO A 538 -27.17 -10.61 -16.04
C PRO A 538 -27.59 -10.23 -17.48
N GLU A 539 -28.06 -9.01 -17.69
CA GLU A 539 -28.41 -8.47 -18.99
C GLU A 539 -27.21 -8.33 -19.94
N TYR A 540 -26.00 -8.13 -19.42
CA TYR A 540 -24.77 -8.01 -20.22
C TYR A 540 -24.06 -9.36 -20.31
N LYS A 541 -23.89 -9.88 -21.52
CA LYS A 541 -23.34 -11.22 -21.77
C LYS A 541 -21.83 -11.23 -21.91
N THR A 542 -21.23 -10.06 -22.05
CA THR A 542 -19.77 -9.91 -22.12
C THR A 542 -19.29 -8.75 -21.25
N PRO A 543 -18.02 -8.77 -20.80
CA PRO A 543 -17.41 -7.64 -20.09
C PRO A 543 -17.44 -6.33 -20.90
N TRP A 544 -17.38 -6.41 -22.24
CA TRP A 544 -17.38 -5.26 -23.13
C TRP A 544 -18.75 -4.58 -23.24
N GLU A 545 -19.82 -5.38 -23.30
CA GLU A 545 -21.21 -4.86 -23.24
C GLU A 545 -21.46 -4.16 -21.90
N GLU A 546 -21.02 -4.78 -20.80
CA GLU A 546 -21.14 -4.19 -19.46
C GLU A 546 -20.33 -2.89 -19.36
N GLN A 547 -19.08 -2.87 -19.82
CA GLN A 547 -18.23 -1.67 -19.80
C GLN A 547 -18.89 -0.50 -20.53
N LEU A 548 -19.48 -0.74 -21.71
CA LEU A 548 -20.13 0.32 -22.49
C LEU A 548 -21.27 0.98 -21.68
N ALA A 549 -22.08 0.16 -21.01
CA ALA A 549 -23.17 0.66 -20.16
C ALA A 549 -22.66 1.37 -18.89
N LEU A 550 -21.70 0.74 -18.19
CA LEU A 550 -21.16 1.29 -16.94
C LEU A 550 -20.38 2.58 -17.16
N THR A 551 -19.70 2.74 -18.29
CA THR A 551 -18.98 3.98 -18.65
C THR A 551 -19.91 5.19 -18.64
N LYS A 552 -21.16 5.00 -19.11
CA LYS A 552 -22.20 6.04 -19.06
C LYS A 552 -22.64 6.31 -17.63
N ILE A 553 -22.92 5.27 -16.85
CA ILE A 553 -23.30 5.40 -15.43
C ILE A 553 -22.24 6.18 -14.66
N VAL A 554 -20.96 5.83 -14.85
CA VAL A 554 -19.83 6.54 -14.21
C VAL A 554 -19.81 7.99 -14.65
N THR A 555 -19.87 8.26 -15.96
CA THR A 555 -19.88 9.63 -16.51
C THR A 555 -21.02 10.48 -15.95
N ASP A 556 -22.22 9.94 -15.83
CA ASP A 556 -23.36 10.67 -15.30
C ASP A 556 -23.29 10.86 -13.78
N SER A 557 -22.77 9.87 -13.05
CA SER A 557 -22.64 9.92 -11.59
C SER A 557 -21.61 10.96 -11.15
N LEU A 558 -20.49 11.09 -11.89
CA LEU A 558 -19.41 12.03 -11.57
C LEU A 558 -19.78 13.51 -11.71
N ARG A 559 -21.02 13.84 -12.14
CA ARG A 559 -21.57 15.19 -11.99
C ARG A 559 -21.76 15.57 -10.52
N ASN A 560 -21.91 14.58 -9.64
CA ASN A 560 -21.80 14.77 -8.20
C ASN A 560 -20.31 14.74 -7.80
N PRO A 561 -19.73 15.87 -7.36
CA PRO A 561 -18.31 15.92 -7.01
C PRO A 561 -17.95 14.99 -5.85
N ARG A 562 -18.90 14.65 -4.96
CA ARG A 562 -18.68 13.73 -3.84
C ARG A 562 -18.43 12.27 -4.29
N LEU A 563 -18.62 11.98 -5.57
CA LEU A 563 -18.30 10.67 -6.17
C LEU A 563 -16.95 10.67 -6.90
N TRP A 564 -16.15 11.72 -6.76
CA TRP A 564 -14.83 11.79 -7.38
C TRP A 564 -13.84 10.81 -6.74
N PHE A 565 -12.98 10.23 -7.58
CA PHE A 565 -11.88 9.36 -7.19
C PHE A 565 -10.54 10.04 -7.50
N GLY A 566 -9.71 10.26 -6.47
CA GLY A 566 -8.31 10.65 -6.61
C GLY A 566 -7.40 9.50 -6.20
N SER A 567 -6.53 9.08 -7.12
CA SER A 567 -5.61 7.96 -6.91
C SER A 567 -4.46 8.32 -5.97
N GLU A 568 -4.05 7.37 -5.13
CA GLU A 568 -2.85 7.46 -4.28
C GLU A 568 -1.53 7.55 -5.08
N MET A 569 -1.57 7.23 -6.37
CA MET A 569 -0.42 7.24 -7.28
C MET A 569 -0.22 8.60 -7.98
N GLU A 570 -0.86 9.67 -7.50
CA GLU A 570 -0.81 11.02 -8.09
C GLU A 570 0.01 12.00 -7.23
N PRO A 571 1.35 11.94 -7.26
CA PRO A 571 2.20 12.77 -6.42
C PRO A 571 2.21 14.26 -6.79
N ALA A 572 1.66 14.64 -7.95
CA ALA A 572 1.60 16.03 -8.40
C ALA A 572 0.25 16.72 -8.12
N ASP A 573 -0.83 15.97 -7.90
CA ASP A 573 -2.18 16.53 -7.69
C ASP A 573 -2.40 16.92 -6.22
N PRO A 574 -2.53 18.22 -5.88
CA PRO A 574 -2.76 18.65 -4.50
C PRO A 574 -4.15 18.30 -3.96
N ARG A 575 -5.06 17.76 -4.77
CA ARG A 575 -6.34 17.20 -4.31
C ARG A 575 -6.21 15.75 -3.84
N SER A 576 -5.18 15.02 -4.29
CA SER A 576 -4.94 13.61 -3.97
C SER A 576 -3.81 13.49 -2.94
N GLN A 577 -4.12 13.68 -1.67
CA GLN A 577 -3.15 13.66 -0.57
C GLN A 577 -3.67 12.82 0.60
N ASN A 578 -2.81 12.00 1.20
CA ASN A 578 -3.17 11.38 2.47
C ASN A 578 -3.21 12.44 3.59
N GLU A 579 -4.08 12.23 4.57
CA GLU A 579 -4.24 13.10 5.75
C GLU A 579 -4.73 14.53 5.48
N ASP A 580 -5.08 14.88 4.25
CA ASP A 580 -5.60 16.21 3.91
C ASP A 580 -7.12 16.30 4.16
N LEU A 581 -7.65 17.51 4.33
CA LEU A 581 -9.08 17.74 4.52
C LEU A 581 -9.58 18.94 3.72
N GLY A 582 -10.66 18.70 2.98
CA GLY A 582 -11.46 19.73 2.34
C GLY A 582 -10.84 20.34 1.09
N ASP A 583 -11.59 21.23 0.45
CA ASP A 583 -11.28 21.88 -0.83
C ASP A 583 -10.18 22.95 -0.78
N ASN A 584 -9.63 23.22 0.41
CA ASN A 584 -8.58 24.21 0.59
C ASN A 584 -7.60 23.82 1.72
N ALA A 585 -6.49 23.20 1.32
CA ALA A 585 -5.39 22.82 2.20
C ALA A 585 -4.89 23.97 3.10
N MET A 586 -4.84 25.22 2.62
CA MET A 586 -4.39 26.36 3.42
C MET A 586 -5.35 26.67 4.56
N LYS A 587 -6.67 26.63 4.31
CA LYS A 587 -7.66 26.87 5.36
C LYS A 587 -7.72 25.72 6.36
N ALA A 588 -7.76 24.49 5.87
CA ALA A 588 -7.80 23.30 6.72
C ALA A 588 -6.56 23.23 7.62
N SER A 589 -5.38 23.41 7.03
CA SER A 589 -4.11 23.43 7.76
C SER A 589 -4.05 24.56 8.78
N ALA A 590 -4.59 25.75 8.48
CA ALA A 590 -4.65 26.85 9.46
C ALA A 590 -5.48 26.47 10.69
N TYR A 591 -6.64 25.83 10.49
CA TYR A 591 -7.46 25.32 11.60
C TYR A 591 -6.78 24.20 12.37
N GLY A 592 -6.11 23.27 11.68
CA GLY A 592 -5.31 22.21 12.29
C GLY A 592 -4.17 22.76 13.14
N ILE A 593 -3.37 23.69 12.61
CA ILE A 593 -2.28 24.35 13.35
C ILE A 593 -2.81 25.09 14.57
N LYS A 594 -3.96 25.77 14.46
CA LYS A 594 -4.62 26.42 15.60
C LYS A 594 -4.99 25.41 16.70
N ASN A 595 -5.38 24.20 16.33
CA ASN A 595 -5.62 23.11 17.29
C ASN A 595 -4.31 22.61 17.93
N LEU A 596 -3.24 22.42 17.15
CA LEU A 596 -1.93 22.03 17.68
C LEU A 596 -1.39 23.05 18.68
N GLN A 597 -1.56 24.35 18.41
CA GLN A 597 -1.19 25.43 19.34
C GLN A 597 -1.92 25.35 20.69
N ARG A 598 -3.19 24.90 20.71
CA ARG A 598 -3.96 24.68 21.95
C ARG A 598 -3.48 23.44 22.71
N ILE A 599 -3.07 22.40 22.00
CA ILE A 599 -2.65 21.12 22.56
C ILE A 599 -1.22 21.19 23.11
N MET A 600 -0.31 21.91 22.44
CA MET A 600 1.10 22.03 22.80
C MET A 600 1.36 22.24 24.30
N PRO A 601 0.78 23.25 24.99
CA PRO A 601 1.06 23.47 26.41
C PRO A 601 0.49 22.36 27.34
N GLN A 602 -0.37 21.47 26.83
CA GLN A 602 -1.05 20.44 27.61
C GLN A 602 -0.39 19.06 27.52
N VAL A 603 0.57 18.87 26.60
CA VAL A 603 1.21 17.56 26.32
C VAL A 603 1.73 16.89 27.60
N ALA A 604 2.44 17.66 28.43
CA ALA A 604 2.97 17.16 29.70
C ALA A 604 1.88 16.76 30.69
N ALA A 605 0.75 17.47 30.73
CA ALA A 605 -0.34 17.19 31.66
C ALA A 605 -1.09 15.91 31.29
N TRP A 606 -1.24 15.63 29.99
CA TRP A 606 -2.01 14.48 29.50
C TRP A 606 -1.20 13.20 29.40
N ASN A 607 0.13 13.28 29.23
CA ASN A 607 0.97 12.13 28.90
C ASN A 607 2.04 11.77 29.96
N ALA A 608 2.21 12.59 31.00
CA ALA A 608 3.14 12.26 32.07
C ALA A 608 2.56 11.20 33.03
N ALA A 609 3.42 10.31 33.52
CA ALA A 609 3.12 9.46 34.66
C ALA A 609 4.17 9.64 35.76
N PRO A 610 3.76 9.72 37.05
CA PRO A 610 4.68 9.96 38.17
C PRO A 610 5.83 8.94 38.29
N GLN A 611 5.57 7.70 37.86
CA GLN A 611 6.50 6.57 37.96
C GLN A 611 7.38 6.36 36.71
N GLU A 612 7.25 7.20 35.68
CA GLU A 612 7.94 7.03 34.39
C GLU A 612 8.83 8.22 34.02
N SER A 613 9.74 7.99 33.06
CA SER A 613 10.54 9.06 32.47
C SER A 613 9.67 9.99 31.61
N SER A 614 10.25 11.10 31.13
CA SER A 614 9.58 12.00 30.18
C SER A 614 9.48 11.43 28.74
N GLU A 615 9.76 10.14 28.52
CA GLU A 615 9.75 9.52 27.18
C GLU A 615 8.37 9.61 26.53
N GLY A 616 7.28 9.25 27.24
CA GLY A 616 5.92 9.40 26.70
C GLY A 616 5.53 10.85 26.36
N VAL A 617 6.03 11.82 27.14
CA VAL A 617 5.84 13.27 26.85
C VAL A 617 6.64 13.67 25.61
N LYS A 618 7.84 13.11 25.43
CA LYS A 618 8.70 13.37 24.28
C LYS A 618 8.13 12.76 22.99
N ASP A 619 7.58 11.55 23.07
CA ASP A 619 6.92 10.89 21.94
C ASP A 619 5.75 11.73 21.44
N GLU A 620 4.87 12.18 22.33
CA GLU A 620 3.71 12.98 21.94
C GLU A 620 4.09 14.39 21.43
N LEU A 621 5.15 14.98 21.99
CA LEU A 621 5.73 16.20 21.42
C LEU A 621 6.19 15.97 19.97
N GLY A 622 6.82 14.83 19.69
CA GLY A 622 7.19 14.40 18.34
C GLY A 622 5.99 14.20 17.41
N THR A 623 4.88 13.66 17.92
CA THR A 623 3.61 13.52 17.18
C THR A 623 3.08 14.89 16.74
N ILE A 624 3.07 15.90 17.62
CA ILE A 624 2.64 17.27 17.27
C ILE A 624 3.54 17.87 16.19
N TRP A 625 4.86 17.73 16.32
CA TRP A 625 5.80 18.22 15.31
C TRP A 625 5.56 17.56 13.95
N SER A 626 5.36 16.23 13.94
CA SER A 626 5.07 15.48 12.73
C SER A 626 3.75 15.92 12.07
N GLN A 627 2.70 16.13 12.88
CA GLN A 627 1.40 16.59 12.39
C GLN A 627 1.45 18.03 11.86
N TYR A 628 2.22 18.92 12.50
CA TYR A 628 2.47 20.28 12.01
C TYR A 628 3.15 20.26 10.63
N VAL A 629 4.20 19.45 10.47
CA VAL A 629 4.93 19.32 9.19
C VAL A 629 4.03 18.78 8.10
N MET A 630 3.15 17.84 8.43
CA MET A 630 2.18 17.29 7.51
C MET A 630 1.23 18.37 6.96
N TYR A 631 0.64 19.21 7.84
CA TYR A 631 -0.21 20.33 7.43
C TYR A 631 0.53 21.34 6.54
N VAL A 632 1.77 21.70 6.90
CA VAL A 632 2.58 22.56 6.04
C VAL A 632 2.87 21.89 4.69
N GLY A 633 3.12 20.57 4.68
CA GLY A 633 3.34 19.76 3.49
C GLY A 633 2.17 19.74 2.52
N HIS A 634 0.94 19.61 3.03
CA HIS A 634 -0.29 19.68 2.22
C HIS A 634 -0.39 20.99 1.43
N VAL A 635 -0.03 22.10 2.08
CA VAL A 635 0.02 23.41 1.44
C VAL A 635 1.12 23.49 0.38
N MET A 636 2.31 22.98 0.67
CA MET A 636 3.43 22.99 -0.29
C MET A 636 3.11 22.27 -1.60
N LYS A 637 2.28 21.21 -1.60
CA LYS A 637 1.89 20.47 -2.82
C LYS A 637 1.13 21.35 -3.83
N ASN A 638 0.50 22.45 -3.38
CA ASN A 638 -0.20 23.38 -4.27
C ASN A 638 0.78 24.17 -5.16
N ILE A 639 2.05 24.32 -4.78
CA ILE A 639 3.05 25.05 -5.58
C ILE A 639 3.63 24.12 -6.64
N GLY A 640 3.49 24.49 -7.91
CA GLY A 640 3.82 23.63 -9.06
C GLY A 640 2.95 22.37 -9.13
N GLY A 641 1.78 22.37 -8.48
CA GLY A 641 0.83 21.26 -8.52
C GLY A 641 0.11 21.17 -9.87
N VAL A 642 -0.25 19.96 -10.25
CA VAL A 642 -0.97 19.65 -11.50
C VAL A 642 -2.15 18.76 -11.13
N TYR A 643 -3.36 19.25 -11.36
CA TYR A 643 -4.59 18.48 -11.22
C TYR A 643 -4.66 17.41 -12.30
N HIS A 644 -4.88 16.16 -11.92
CA HIS A 644 -5.14 15.05 -12.83
C HIS A 644 -6.60 14.61 -12.70
N THR A 645 -7.37 14.72 -13.77
CA THR A 645 -8.79 14.33 -13.81
C THR A 645 -9.01 13.34 -14.94
N PRO A 646 -8.96 12.02 -14.65
CA PRO A 646 -9.16 10.99 -15.67
C PRO A 646 -10.51 11.14 -16.38
N LYS A 647 -10.48 11.09 -17.71
CA LYS A 647 -11.64 11.25 -18.59
C LYS A 647 -11.65 10.15 -19.64
N VAL A 648 -12.84 9.75 -20.07
CA VAL A 648 -12.98 8.89 -21.25
C VAL A 648 -12.73 9.72 -22.51
N GLY A 649 -12.22 9.11 -23.58
CA GLY A 649 -11.77 9.85 -24.77
C GLY A 649 -12.83 10.72 -25.47
N ALA A 650 -14.13 10.46 -25.24
CA ALA A 650 -15.22 11.28 -25.76
C ALA A 650 -15.60 12.48 -24.88
N GLN A 651 -15.07 12.58 -23.65
CA GLN A 651 -15.35 13.70 -22.75
C GLN A 651 -14.46 14.91 -23.10
N PRO A 652 -15.02 16.13 -23.15
CA PRO A 652 -14.24 17.32 -23.47
C PRO A 652 -13.38 17.82 -22.31
N GLY A 653 -12.43 18.68 -22.66
CA GLY A 653 -11.56 19.39 -21.71
C GLY A 653 -10.29 18.62 -21.36
N PRO A 654 -9.35 19.28 -20.67
CA PRO A 654 -8.05 18.71 -20.35
C PRO A 654 -8.15 17.58 -19.31
N ILE A 655 -7.21 16.63 -19.36
CA ILE A 655 -6.99 15.61 -18.31
C ILE A 655 -6.06 16.17 -17.23
N GLU A 656 -5.11 17.04 -17.61
CA GLU A 656 -4.20 17.71 -16.70
C GLU A 656 -4.45 19.23 -16.68
N GLU A 657 -4.54 19.82 -15.50
CA GLU A 657 -4.72 21.26 -15.32
C GLU A 657 -3.76 21.80 -14.26
N ILE A 658 -3.04 22.87 -14.58
CA ILE A 658 -2.12 23.48 -13.62
C ILE A 658 -2.89 24.22 -12.52
N VAL A 659 -2.44 24.10 -11.27
CA VAL A 659 -2.99 24.87 -10.15
C VAL A 659 -2.90 26.37 -10.43
N SER A 660 -4.02 27.08 -10.29
CA SER A 660 -4.10 28.50 -10.63
C SER A 660 -3.08 29.38 -9.89
N LYS A 661 -2.59 30.44 -10.54
CA LYS A 661 -1.64 31.40 -9.96
C LYS A 661 -2.06 31.93 -8.59
N ALA A 662 -3.32 32.30 -8.44
CA ALA A 662 -3.86 32.81 -7.18
C ALA A 662 -3.76 31.78 -6.03
N LYS A 663 -4.02 30.50 -6.33
CA LYS A 663 -3.93 29.42 -5.33
C LYS A 663 -2.48 29.17 -4.89
N GLN A 664 -1.53 29.23 -5.82
CA GLN A 664 -0.11 29.09 -5.50
C GLN A 664 0.41 30.28 -4.66
N GLN A 665 -0.05 31.50 -4.96
CA GLN A 665 0.24 32.69 -4.15
C GLN A 665 -0.39 32.62 -2.75
N GLU A 666 -1.62 32.12 -2.62
CA GLU A 666 -2.26 31.84 -1.33
C GLU A 666 -1.42 30.84 -0.51
N ALA A 667 -0.93 29.76 -1.15
CA ALA A 667 -0.05 28.78 -0.52
C ALA A 667 1.28 29.40 -0.06
N MET A 668 1.92 30.24 -0.87
CA MET A 668 3.13 30.96 -0.47
C MET A 668 2.90 31.93 0.69
N ALA A 669 1.78 32.64 0.71
CA ALA A 669 1.41 33.52 1.82
C ALA A 669 1.20 32.72 3.12
N PHE A 670 0.57 31.55 3.03
CA PHE A 670 0.43 30.63 4.16
C PHE A 670 1.79 30.16 4.67
N ILE A 671 2.66 29.64 3.80
CA ILE A 671 3.99 29.12 4.19
C ILE A 671 4.82 30.22 4.83
N ASN A 672 4.76 31.45 4.31
CA ASN A 672 5.43 32.57 4.94
C ASN A 672 4.95 32.80 6.38
N ARG A 673 3.64 32.85 6.59
CA ARG A 673 3.03 33.14 7.89
C ARG A 673 3.25 32.02 8.92
N GLU A 674 3.03 30.77 8.52
CA GLU A 674 2.97 29.63 9.43
C GLU A 674 4.30 28.90 9.61
N PHE A 675 5.26 29.08 8.67
CA PHE A 675 6.50 28.30 8.64
C PHE A 675 7.77 29.16 8.51
N PHE A 676 7.84 30.08 7.53
CA PHE A 676 9.05 30.90 7.38
C PHE A 676 9.21 31.87 8.54
N ILE A 677 8.16 32.60 8.92
CA ILE A 677 8.13 33.28 10.22
C ILE A 677 8.29 32.21 11.29
N THR A 678 9.33 32.36 12.11
CA THR A 678 9.71 31.32 13.07
C THR A 678 8.53 30.94 13.97
N PRO A 679 8.06 29.68 13.92
CA PRO A 679 6.89 29.23 14.68
C PRO A 679 7.25 29.03 16.16
N MET A 680 7.37 30.14 16.90
CA MET A 680 7.86 30.12 18.29
C MET A 680 6.97 29.33 19.26
N TRP A 681 5.71 29.07 18.91
CA TRP A 681 4.82 28.21 19.69
C TRP A 681 5.28 26.75 19.73
N LEU A 682 6.13 26.30 18.78
CA LEU A 682 6.78 24.98 18.83
C LEU A 682 7.92 24.92 19.86
N ASN A 683 8.42 26.07 20.32
CA ASN A 683 9.46 26.19 21.33
C ASN A 683 8.87 26.36 22.73
N GLU A 684 7.92 25.49 23.10
CA GLU A 684 7.31 25.48 24.42
C GLU A 684 8.36 25.07 25.47
N LYS A 685 8.95 26.07 26.14
CA LYS A 685 10.17 25.90 26.96
C LYS A 685 10.02 24.80 28.01
N SER A 686 8.85 24.71 28.64
CA SER A 686 8.56 23.70 29.65
C SER A 686 8.70 22.27 29.12
N LEU A 687 8.39 22.04 27.84
CA LEU A 687 8.50 20.75 27.17
C LEU A 687 9.89 20.54 26.58
N ILE A 688 10.44 21.56 25.91
CA ILE A 688 11.75 21.47 25.25
C ILE A 688 12.86 21.16 26.28
N GLU A 689 12.83 21.82 27.44
CA GLU A 689 13.77 21.56 28.53
C GLU A 689 13.53 20.19 29.17
N ARG A 690 12.27 19.84 29.44
CA ARG A 690 11.88 18.55 30.05
C ARG A 690 12.25 17.34 29.18
N CYS A 691 12.10 17.47 27.86
CA CYS A 691 12.35 16.41 26.88
C CYS A 691 13.76 16.47 26.28
N GLN A 692 14.58 17.45 26.69
CA GLN A 692 15.93 17.69 26.20
C GLN A 692 16.00 17.83 24.67
N VAL A 693 15.02 18.52 24.10
CA VAL A 693 14.94 18.78 22.66
C VAL A 693 15.79 20.00 22.33
N ASN A 694 16.55 19.96 21.24
CA ASN A 694 17.23 21.15 20.75
C ASN A 694 16.39 21.80 19.65
N PHE A 695 15.56 22.77 20.05
CA PHE A 695 14.64 23.45 19.13
C PHE A 695 15.34 24.00 17.88
N THR A 696 16.55 24.55 18.02
CA THR A 696 17.31 25.08 16.89
C THR A 696 17.66 23.98 15.87
N MET A 697 18.09 22.80 16.32
CA MET A 697 18.43 21.69 15.43
C MET A 697 17.18 21.11 14.77
N GLU A 698 16.14 20.80 15.54
CA GLU A 698 14.89 20.25 15.01
C GLU A 698 14.25 21.18 13.97
N LEU A 699 14.17 22.48 14.27
CA LEU A 699 13.63 23.46 13.32
C LEU A 699 14.51 23.56 12.06
N SER A 700 15.84 23.45 12.19
CA SER A 700 16.74 23.48 11.03
C SER A 700 16.51 22.27 10.11
N ASP A 701 16.31 21.09 10.67
CA ASP A 701 15.99 19.87 9.90
C ASP A 701 14.66 20.00 9.15
N LEU A 702 13.65 20.60 9.79
CA LEU A 702 12.39 20.94 9.12
C LEU A 702 12.58 21.90 7.95
N GLN A 703 13.36 22.98 8.17
CA GLN A 703 13.66 23.97 7.13
C GLN A 703 14.39 23.33 5.94
N ILE A 704 15.34 22.41 6.20
CA ILE A 704 16.04 21.64 5.15
C ILE A 704 15.05 20.78 4.35
N SER A 705 14.20 20.01 5.03
CA SER A 705 13.20 19.17 4.38
C SER A 705 12.24 19.98 3.52
N ALA A 706 11.75 21.10 4.04
CA ALA A 706 10.88 22.04 3.33
C ALA A 706 11.56 22.63 2.07
N MET A 707 12.81 23.08 2.18
CA MET A 707 13.56 23.62 1.03
C MET A 707 13.82 22.55 -0.03
N ASN A 708 14.14 21.32 0.38
CA ASN A 708 14.35 20.20 -0.54
C ASN A 708 13.08 19.87 -1.33
N SER A 709 11.92 19.92 -0.68
CA SER A 709 10.62 19.77 -1.33
C SER A 709 10.36 20.95 -2.27
N LEU A 710 10.32 22.18 -1.75
CA LEU A 710 9.95 23.41 -2.47
C LEU A 710 10.83 23.69 -3.69
N ILE A 711 12.11 23.37 -3.60
CA ILE A 711 13.09 23.63 -4.66
C ILE A 711 13.59 22.27 -5.16
N SER A 712 12.70 21.53 -5.83
CA SER A 712 13.02 20.27 -6.49
C SER A 712 12.95 20.42 -8.01
N ARG A 713 13.72 19.61 -8.74
CA ARG A 713 13.73 19.65 -10.21
C ARG A 713 12.34 19.42 -10.80
N ALA A 714 11.57 18.49 -10.24
CA ALA A 714 10.20 18.21 -10.68
C ALA A 714 9.28 19.43 -10.52
N ARG A 715 9.25 20.04 -9.32
CA ARG A 715 8.40 21.23 -9.06
C ARG A 715 8.79 22.42 -9.92
N LEU A 716 10.09 22.70 -10.03
CA LEU A 716 10.58 23.78 -10.89
C LEU A 716 10.26 23.53 -12.37
N SER A 717 10.28 22.26 -12.80
CA SER A 717 9.88 21.89 -14.16
C SER A 717 8.40 22.12 -14.39
N HIS A 718 7.53 21.77 -13.44
CA HIS A 718 6.10 22.05 -13.55
C HIS A 718 5.79 23.55 -13.62
N LEU A 719 6.48 24.38 -12.83
CA LEU A 719 6.35 25.84 -12.89
C LEU A 719 6.80 26.40 -14.25
N LEU A 720 7.90 25.88 -14.79
CA LEU A 720 8.38 26.28 -16.12
C LEU A 720 7.43 25.83 -17.24
N THR A 721 6.93 24.59 -17.18
CA THR A 721 5.91 24.08 -18.11
C THR A 721 4.66 24.97 -18.07
N ALA A 722 4.20 25.35 -16.87
CA ALA A 722 3.06 26.24 -16.72
C ALA A 722 3.27 27.60 -17.38
N GLU A 723 4.46 28.18 -17.24
CA GLU A 723 4.83 29.44 -17.88
C GLU A 723 4.90 29.31 -19.41
N ILE A 724 5.40 28.19 -19.93
CA ILE A 724 5.41 27.90 -21.38
C ILE A 724 3.97 27.80 -21.92
N GLU A 725 3.09 27.11 -21.21
CA GLU A 725 1.71 26.86 -21.67
C GLU A 725 0.78 28.06 -21.53
N GLN A 726 0.90 28.82 -20.42
CA GLN A 726 -0.06 29.88 -20.06
C GLN A 726 0.54 31.29 -20.03
N GLY A 727 1.86 31.42 -20.27
CA GLY A 727 2.58 32.68 -20.20
C GLY A 727 2.45 33.35 -18.82
N LYS A 728 2.32 34.68 -18.81
CA LYS A 728 2.23 35.49 -17.57
C LYS A 728 1.03 35.18 -16.67
N LYS A 729 0.05 34.40 -17.15
CA LYS A 729 -1.09 33.96 -16.34
C LYS A 729 -0.70 32.85 -15.37
N ALA A 730 0.35 32.08 -15.66
CA ALA A 730 0.89 31.08 -14.76
C ALA A 730 1.65 31.71 -13.58
N TYR A 731 1.80 30.92 -12.52
CA TYR A 731 2.80 31.15 -11.49
C TYR A 731 4.12 30.56 -11.99
N GLY A 732 5.01 31.41 -12.50
CA GLY A 732 6.27 30.99 -13.10
C GLY A 732 7.38 30.77 -12.07
N VAL A 733 8.52 30.29 -12.55
CA VAL A 733 9.70 30.06 -11.70
C VAL A 733 10.19 31.37 -11.05
N GLN A 734 10.12 32.48 -11.78
CA GLN A 734 10.51 33.80 -11.26
C GLN A 734 9.51 34.36 -10.26
N ASP A 735 8.19 34.14 -10.44
CA ASP A 735 7.19 34.52 -9.44
C ASP A 735 7.46 33.79 -8.11
N PHE A 736 7.73 32.48 -8.20
CA PHE A 736 8.05 31.62 -7.06
C PHE A 736 9.27 32.13 -6.28
N PHE A 737 10.40 32.38 -6.95
CA PHE A 737 11.59 32.87 -6.26
C PHE A 737 11.42 34.29 -5.71
N ALA A 738 10.70 35.16 -6.42
CA ALA A 738 10.40 36.50 -5.91
C ALA A 738 9.57 36.46 -4.61
N ASP A 739 8.63 35.53 -4.48
CA ASP A 739 7.85 35.35 -3.25
C ASP A 739 8.67 34.66 -2.14
N MET A 740 9.53 33.70 -2.48
CA MET A 740 10.49 33.10 -1.55
C MET A 740 11.43 34.15 -0.95
N ASP A 741 12.04 34.98 -1.80
CA ASP A 741 12.98 36.04 -1.39
C ASP A 741 12.33 37.04 -0.44
N LYS A 742 11.15 37.56 -0.78
CA LYS A 742 10.39 38.50 0.07
C LYS A 742 10.10 37.91 1.45
N SER A 743 9.87 36.61 1.52
CA SER A 743 9.47 35.89 2.73
C SER A 743 10.67 35.46 3.61
N ILE A 744 11.77 35.06 2.99
CA ILE A 744 12.95 34.51 3.69
C ILE A 744 13.98 35.61 4.02
N TYR A 745 14.11 36.62 3.17
CA TYR A 745 15.05 37.73 3.36
C TYR A 745 14.37 39.01 3.88
N THR A 746 13.23 38.90 4.56
CA THR A 746 12.46 40.05 5.09
C THR A 746 13.34 41.02 5.90
N GLU A 747 14.27 40.50 6.70
CA GLU A 747 15.22 41.27 7.51
C GLU A 747 16.17 42.11 6.64
N LEU A 748 16.63 41.58 5.51
CA LEU A 748 17.52 42.28 4.57
C LEU A 748 16.79 43.43 3.90
N TYR A 749 15.53 43.22 3.48
CA TYR A 749 14.70 44.28 2.92
C TYR A 749 14.39 45.39 3.93
N GLN A 750 14.24 45.03 5.21
CA GLN A 750 13.95 45.97 6.30
C GLN A 750 15.21 46.59 6.94
N GLY A 751 16.41 46.13 6.57
CA GLY A 751 17.67 46.59 7.18
C GLY A 751 17.80 46.22 8.66
N LYS A 752 17.28 45.06 9.08
CA LYS A 752 17.31 44.56 10.46
C LYS A 752 18.38 43.48 10.67
N ASN A 753 18.76 43.27 11.93
CA ASN A 753 19.58 42.12 12.31
C ASN A 753 18.81 40.82 12.12
N VAL A 754 19.52 39.74 11.80
CA VAL A 754 18.93 38.43 11.50
C VAL A 754 19.14 37.50 12.70
N GLU A 755 18.07 37.02 13.30
CA GLU A 755 18.12 36.07 14.42
C GLU A 755 18.53 34.66 14.00
N VAL A 756 18.96 33.82 14.95
CA VAL A 756 19.58 32.50 14.67
C VAL A 756 18.70 31.59 13.79
N TYR A 757 17.41 31.45 14.11
CA TYR A 757 16.49 30.58 13.35
C TYR A 757 16.27 31.06 11.91
N ARG A 758 16.31 32.37 11.72
CA ARG A 758 16.14 33.03 10.42
C ARG A 758 17.43 32.97 9.60
N ARG A 759 18.59 33.06 10.24
CA ARG A 759 19.89 32.81 9.59
C ARG A 759 19.96 31.38 9.04
N ASN A 760 19.55 30.38 9.82
CA ASN A 760 19.49 28.99 9.35
C ASN A 760 18.58 28.84 8.13
N LEU A 761 17.36 29.41 8.17
CA LEU A 761 16.44 29.38 7.03
C LEU A 761 17.04 30.01 5.77
N GLN A 762 17.63 31.20 5.90
CA GLN A 762 18.29 31.92 4.81
C GLN A 762 19.45 31.11 4.22
N GLU A 763 20.26 30.49 5.07
CA GLU A 763 21.40 29.68 4.65
C GLU A 763 20.95 28.40 3.94
N THR A 764 19.93 27.70 4.47
CA THR A 764 19.36 26.51 3.85
C THR A 764 18.72 26.83 2.49
N TYR A 765 17.99 27.94 2.39
CA TYR A 765 17.42 28.41 1.12
C TYR A 765 18.52 28.66 0.09
N LEU A 766 19.53 29.46 0.43
CA LEU A 766 20.66 29.74 -0.46
C LEU A 766 21.39 28.46 -0.89
N ASN A 767 21.71 27.58 0.07
CA ASN A 767 22.41 26.33 -0.22
C ASN A 767 21.62 25.46 -1.19
N ARG A 768 20.28 25.41 -1.05
CA ARG A 768 19.43 24.62 -1.93
C ARG A 768 19.36 25.20 -3.35
N VAL A 769 19.29 26.52 -3.50
CA VAL A 769 19.37 27.17 -4.82
C VAL A 769 20.74 26.93 -5.46
N LEU A 770 21.83 27.04 -4.69
CA LEU A 770 23.19 26.73 -5.17
C LEU A 770 23.32 25.28 -5.65
N GLU A 771 22.72 24.34 -4.93
CA GLU A 771 22.72 22.92 -5.31
C GLU A 771 22.02 22.71 -6.66
N GLN A 772 20.83 23.28 -6.85
CA GLN A 772 20.06 23.12 -8.09
C GLN A 772 20.70 23.88 -9.27
N ALA A 773 21.24 25.08 -9.05
CA ALA A 773 21.86 25.91 -10.09
C ALA A 773 23.16 25.31 -10.67
N PHE A 774 23.87 24.51 -9.87
CA PHE A 774 25.15 23.89 -10.21
C PHE A 774 25.13 22.37 -10.12
N ALA A 775 23.95 21.75 -10.24
CA ALA A 775 23.82 20.30 -10.27
C ALA A 775 24.66 19.72 -11.42
N PRO A 776 25.40 18.61 -11.18
CA PRO A 776 26.16 17.95 -12.23
C PRO A 776 25.23 17.39 -13.31
N ASP A 777 25.76 17.22 -14.52
CA ASP A 777 25.04 16.57 -15.62
C ASP A 777 24.88 15.07 -15.34
N ASP A 778 23.74 14.68 -14.77
CA ASP A 778 23.41 13.30 -14.41
C ASP A 778 22.27 12.73 -15.27
N GLN A 779 22.63 12.20 -16.45
CA GLN A 779 21.69 11.60 -17.42
C GLN A 779 20.81 10.45 -16.88
N TYR A 780 21.14 9.88 -15.71
CA TYR A 780 20.51 8.67 -15.19
C TYR A 780 19.41 8.90 -14.12
N ASN A 781 19.18 10.14 -13.66
CA ASN A 781 18.22 10.45 -12.57
C ASN A 781 17.06 11.39 -12.97
N ILE A 782 16.74 11.48 -14.26
CA ILE A 782 15.63 12.33 -14.71
C ILE A 782 14.31 11.64 -14.34
N THR A 783 13.56 12.27 -13.44
CA THR A 783 12.18 11.87 -13.16
C THR A 783 11.30 12.19 -14.38
N ILE A 784 10.37 11.30 -14.73
CA ILE A 784 9.42 11.52 -15.83
C ILE A 784 8.75 12.88 -15.65
N GLY A 785 8.65 13.67 -16.72
CA GLY A 785 8.06 15.02 -16.70
C GLY A 785 8.98 16.14 -16.20
N SER A 786 10.24 15.86 -15.86
CA SER A 786 11.22 16.89 -15.45
C SER A 786 12.10 17.34 -16.61
N PHE A 787 12.42 18.64 -16.67
CA PHE A 787 13.38 19.17 -17.62
C PHE A 787 14.81 18.71 -17.30
N HIS A 788 15.58 18.46 -18.34
CA HIS A 788 17.02 18.20 -18.21
C HIS A 788 17.74 19.49 -17.78
N PRO A 789 18.66 19.44 -16.78
CA PRO A 789 19.33 20.63 -16.27
C PRO A 789 20.17 21.37 -17.32
N THR A 790 20.77 20.67 -18.28
CA THR A 790 21.64 21.27 -19.31
C THR A 790 20.95 21.60 -20.63
N TYR A 791 19.71 21.15 -20.85
CA TYR A 791 18.97 21.37 -22.10
C TYR A 791 17.74 22.27 -21.92
N SER A 792 17.64 22.98 -20.79
CA SER A 792 16.55 23.90 -20.48
C SER A 792 17.08 25.21 -19.89
N ASP A 793 16.25 26.25 -19.95
CA ASP A 793 16.57 27.57 -19.38
C ASP A 793 16.60 27.56 -17.84
N LEU A 794 16.14 26.47 -17.20
CA LEU A 794 15.99 26.38 -15.76
C LEU A 794 17.31 26.63 -15.02
N GLN A 795 18.42 26.07 -15.49
CA GLN A 795 19.73 26.31 -14.88
C GLN A 795 20.18 27.77 -15.01
N GLY A 796 19.87 28.41 -16.14
CA GLY A 796 20.11 29.84 -16.36
C GLY A 796 19.30 30.70 -15.40
N ILE A 797 18.01 30.40 -15.25
CA ILE A 797 17.09 31.09 -14.32
C ILE A 797 17.59 30.98 -12.88
N LEU A 798 17.99 29.78 -12.44
CA LEU A 798 18.51 29.55 -11.08
C LEU A 798 19.83 30.30 -10.82
N ARG A 799 20.70 30.40 -11.82
CA ARG A 799 21.93 31.19 -11.71
C ARG A 799 21.64 32.69 -11.65
N GLU A 800 20.64 33.17 -12.37
CA GLU A 800 20.21 34.56 -12.28
C GLU A 800 19.58 34.88 -10.93
N GLU A 801 18.77 33.97 -10.40
CA GLU A 801 18.23 34.07 -9.04
C GLU A 801 19.35 34.23 -7.99
N LEU A 802 20.42 33.44 -8.08
CA LEU A 802 21.58 33.61 -7.18
C LEU A 802 22.26 34.97 -7.31
N ARG A 803 22.27 35.58 -8.50
CA ARG A 803 22.81 36.94 -8.69
C ARG A 803 21.90 37.98 -8.02
N THR A 804 20.58 37.80 -8.12
CA THR A 804 19.58 38.63 -7.42
C THR A 804 19.79 38.58 -5.91
N GLN A 805 19.90 37.38 -5.33
CA GLN A 805 20.17 37.18 -3.91
C GLN A 805 21.51 37.82 -3.50
N GLN A 806 22.57 37.62 -4.30
CA GLN A 806 23.88 38.21 -4.01
C GLN A 806 23.83 39.75 -4.00
N ALA A 807 23.09 40.36 -4.93
CA ALA A 807 22.93 41.81 -4.96
C ALA A 807 22.21 42.34 -3.72
N LEU A 808 21.15 41.66 -3.27
CA LEU A 808 20.44 41.99 -2.03
C LEU A 808 21.35 41.89 -0.79
N ILE A 809 22.15 40.82 -0.70
CA ILE A 809 23.10 40.61 0.40
C ILE A 809 24.16 41.72 0.42
N LYS A 810 24.77 42.03 -0.72
CA LYS A 810 25.78 43.11 -0.84
C LYS A 810 25.21 44.47 -0.44
N LYS A 811 23.99 44.78 -0.89
CA LYS A 811 23.28 46.00 -0.49
C LYS A 811 23.05 46.05 1.02
N SER A 812 22.63 44.94 1.62
CA SER A 812 22.35 44.86 3.07
C SER A 812 23.60 45.04 3.92
N LEU A 813 24.75 44.53 3.47
CA LEU A 813 26.05 44.69 4.15
C LEU A 813 26.51 46.14 4.28
N LEU A 814 25.98 47.07 3.46
CA LEU A 814 26.27 48.50 3.56
C LEU A 814 25.61 49.17 4.77
N ASN A 815 24.65 48.51 5.43
CA ASN A 815 23.96 49.07 6.57
C ASN A 815 24.90 49.12 7.81
N PRO A 816 25.21 50.32 8.35
CA PRO A 816 26.07 50.44 9.53
C PRO A 816 25.40 49.94 10.81
N GLY A 817 24.07 49.79 10.85
CA GLY A 817 23.31 49.32 12.02
C GLY A 817 23.34 47.81 12.26
N LEU A 818 23.98 47.01 11.40
CA LEU A 818 24.05 45.57 11.57
C LEU A 818 25.02 45.14 12.67
N ASP A 819 24.60 44.19 13.50
CA ASP A 819 25.44 43.53 14.49
C ASP A 819 26.52 42.66 13.81
N ASN A 820 27.51 42.25 14.61
CA ASN A 820 28.65 41.50 14.09
C ASN A 820 28.23 40.13 13.52
N ILE A 821 27.31 39.42 14.19
CA ILE A 821 26.94 38.07 13.78
C ILE A 821 26.13 38.07 12.48
N THR A 822 25.26 39.07 12.28
CA THR A 822 24.54 39.29 11.02
C THR A 822 25.51 39.62 9.90
N ARG A 823 26.54 40.46 10.14
CA ARG A 823 27.56 40.73 9.12
C ARG A 823 28.35 39.48 8.74
N ILE A 824 28.73 38.65 9.71
CA ILE A 824 29.43 37.37 9.45
C ILE A 824 28.56 36.47 8.58
N HIS A 825 27.29 36.30 8.94
CA HIS A 825 26.31 35.51 8.20
C HIS A 825 26.15 35.98 6.74
N LEU A 826 25.90 37.29 6.54
CA LEU A 826 25.73 37.85 5.21
C LEU A 826 27.01 37.74 4.36
N ARG A 827 28.20 37.89 4.95
CA ARG A 827 29.48 37.69 4.25
C ARG A 827 29.66 36.24 3.81
N GLU A 828 29.39 35.28 4.69
CA GLU A 828 29.51 33.86 4.35
C GLU A 828 28.55 33.48 3.20
N MET A 829 27.31 33.95 3.24
CA MET A 829 26.36 33.74 2.13
C MET A 829 26.87 34.34 0.81
N ASN A 830 27.39 35.57 0.83
CA ASN A 830 27.99 36.19 -0.36
C ASN A 830 29.19 35.40 -0.89
N ASP A 831 30.05 34.92 0.01
CA ASP A 831 31.26 34.19 -0.32
C ASP A 831 30.94 32.82 -0.93
N LYS A 832 29.92 32.12 -0.43
CA LYS A 832 29.42 30.87 -1.04
C LYS A 832 28.99 31.05 -2.49
N ILE A 833 28.21 32.11 -2.78
CA ILE A 833 27.80 32.43 -4.15
C ILE A 833 29.02 32.71 -5.01
N THR A 834 29.93 33.57 -4.52
CA THR A 834 31.16 33.95 -5.24
C THR A 834 32.02 32.74 -5.56
N ARG A 835 32.25 31.85 -4.58
CA ARG A 835 33.04 30.63 -4.76
C ARG A 835 32.42 29.72 -5.82
N LYS A 836 31.09 29.53 -5.82
CA LYS A 836 30.43 28.66 -6.81
C LYS A 836 30.53 29.18 -8.24
N PHE A 837 30.41 30.49 -8.47
CA PHE A 837 30.63 31.08 -9.80
C PHE A 837 32.09 31.10 -10.24
N ALA A 838 33.04 30.95 -9.32
CA ALA A 838 34.48 30.93 -9.62
C ALA A 838 35.01 29.53 -10.00
N ILE A 839 34.25 28.46 -9.77
CA ILE A 839 34.62 27.09 -10.17
C ILE A 839 34.48 27.02 -11.71
N LYS A 840 35.62 26.87 -12.39
CA LYS A 840 35.71 26.68 -13.84
C LYS A 840 35.39 25.24 -14.26
#